data_AF-A0A2J6SMI3-F1
#
_entry.id   AF-A0A2J6SMI3-F1
#
_cell.length_a   1.000
_cell.length_b   1.000
_cell.length_c   1.000
_cell.angle_alpha   90.00
_cell.angle_beta   90.00
_cell.angle_gamma   90.00
#
_symmetry.space_group_name_H-M   'P 1'
#
loop_
_entity.id
_entity.type
_entity.pdbx_description
1 polymer ?
#
loop_
_entity_poly.entity_id
_entity_poly.type
_entity_poly.pdbx_seq_one_letter_code
_entity_poly.pdbx_strand_id
1 'polypeptide(L)'
;MPSSLFKMNSFATWVVRSLSLLNLTTQHMSQAPLQSVSITSHSTSFLDHVTPIDGFFGQTFLRENIPFIDIPDSNIQEVYYYRWSALQRHLRYTVPGTGYIITEFMQPVGYAQALNTIDAAAGHQIDEARWFRSQIYDDDYILAYTRGPANSTQYTHWILDAMFRRSQVNGDTKYTTDHLTDMARLWGYWDYTYDTEVGLYYFTPNWDAQEFSLPGYIVAPSGGDLQYNGPNTYRPNVNAYMVANSRAISLVATQAGYPKTASKFSNIADQLEHSICKHLWDPDQNFFVDVIRPNNPELTKVQGREEVGLFPFRFGIGLDAKYANLSVQQLFEPQGFFATYGPTTLEQRNKYYAGTKPGGACCYWNGQSWPFSTSHVLKSLATIYRNGSSSLSAEQYVQYLGIYATTQHKNGVPYVAESHYPSQEEWSADGSNHSEHYQHSTNNDDVITGLLGIIPRSDDLLEVSPIVPQNWTYFAIENLHYHGHLLTILYDQDGSRYEVGPGLTIYCDGSKIFNCNSTSAQANLPPSQTSVGPAPINIAGNPIGIGAYPLANATFTFFTDSPWKAIDGYLFYDSIPDNRWTNYQSPSTNDTLQITFARPRNISSVTLALFSDVARGGGIDVPARLEIYGSSGSLANLSGGWLLPNDRNTFSFEEVETQFVGVKMFRKPGVWVGLCELEVWVQPDPTPRYYAVDALLTGASVTTDRDSDATKNCAVVGSLGRGSVVAFSGIESLGGNATITLSYLNAGRTAAVEVTVNQVSKGNLNLKGTGGNYNSVAMTVELAGGRNFISLLGGTGNIRYETLDVKML
;
A
#
# COMPACT_ATOMS: atom_id res chain seq x y z
N MET A 1 -50.18 -51.18 -21.14
CA MET A 1 -50.26 -52.64 -21.39
C MET A 1 -48.84 -53.19 -21.46
N PRO A 2 -48.57 -54.37 -20.85
CA PRO A 2 -47.52 -54.45 -19.84
C PRO A 2 -46.42 -55.48 -20.13
N SER A 3 -45.44 -55.51 -19.21
CA SER A 3 -44.56 -56.62 -18.76
C SER A 3 -43.05 -56.31 -18.95
N SER A 4 -42.10 -56.46 -18.03
CA SER A 4 -41.95 -56.64 -16.57
C SER A 4 -40.85 -57.68 -16.30
N LEU A 5 -39.90 -57.31 -15.43
CA LEU A 5 -39.18 -58.15 -14.45
C LEU A 5 -38.02 -59.09 -14.88
N PHE A 6 -36.79 -58.63 -14.56
CA PHE A 6 -35.89 -59.13 -13.49
C PHE A 6 -35.33 -60.59 -13.42
N LYS A 7 -34.00 -60.62 -13.20
CA LYS A 7 -33.14 -61.45 -12.32
C LYS A 7 -32.33 -62.67 -12.85
N MET A 8 -31.01 -62.42 -12.86
CA MET A 8 -29.90 -63.06 -12.09
C MET A 8 -29.15 -64.33 -12.58
N ASN A 9 -27.81 -64.14 -12.58
CA ASN A 9 -26.69 -65.07 -12.28
C ASN A 9 -26.35 -66.20 -13.27
N SER A 10 -25.09 -66.62 -13.47
CA SER A 10 -23.73 -66.14 -13.16
C SER A 10 -22.72 -67.07 -13.90
N PHE A 11 -21.43 -66.70 -13.87
CA PHE A 11 -20.21 -67.47 -14.19
C PHE A 11 -19.51 -67.28 -15.56
N ALA A 12 -18.62 -66.28 -15.54
CA ALA A 12 -17.17 -66.34 -15.79
C ALA A 12 -16.61 -67.02 -17.05
N THR A 13 -15.92 -66.22 -17.87
CA THR A 13 -14.64 -66.61 -18.47
C THR A 13 -13.76 -65.39 -18.73
N TRP A 14 -12.48 -65.59 -18.46
CA TRP A 14 -11.41 -64.60 -18.31
C TRP A 14 -10.98 -63.92 -19.62
N VAL A 15 -10.71 -62.62 -19.57
CA VAL A 15 -9.75 -61.95 -20.47
C VAL A 15 -8.91 -60.96 -19.65
N VAL A 16 -7.60 -61.20 -19.65
CA VAL A 16 -6.56 -60.34 -19.09
C VAL A 16 -6.53 -59.03 -19.88
N ARG A 17 -6.70 -57.89 -19.19
CA ARG A 17 -6.30 -56.57 -19.71
C ARG A 17 -5.40 -55.88 -18.69
N SER A 18 -4.23 -55.55 -19.19
CA SER A 18 -3.13 -54.82 -18.57
C SER A 18 -3.61 -53.48 -18.01
N LEU A 19 -3.36 -53.25 -16.73
CA LEU A 19 -3.47 -51.94 -16.08
C LEU A 19 -2.26 -51.09 -16.47
N SER A 20 -2.46 -50.14 -17.37
CA SER A 20 -1.62 -48.94 -17.45
C SER A 20 -2.27 -47.87 -16.57
N LEU A 21 -1.80 -47.75 -15.34
CA LEU A 21 -2.08 -46.63 -14.44
C LEU A 21 -1.39 -45.38 -15.02
N LEU A 22 -2.15 -44.55 -15.73
CA LEU A 22 -1.81 -43.14 -15.94
C LEU A 22 -2.46 -42.35 -14.80
N ASN A 23 -1.68 -42.03 -13.77
CA ASN A 23 -2.04 -40.99 -12.81
C ASN A 23 -2.01 -39.64 -13.54
N LEU A 24 -3.16 -39.22 -14.06
CA LEU A 24 -3.40 -37.81 -14.39
C LEU A 24 -3.72 -37.10 -13.07
N THR A 25 -2.71 -36.54 -12.44
CA THR A 25 -2.92 -35.50 -11.42
C THR A 25 -3.57 -34.31 -12.12
N THR A 26 -4.84 -34.05 -11.81
CA THR A 26 -5.54 -32.84 -12.24
C THR A 26 -4.88 -31.64 -11.57
N GLN A 27 -3.99 -30.96 -12.29
CA GLN A 27 -3.42 -29.67 -11.87
C GLN A 27 -4.53 -28.63 -11.90
N HIS A 28 -4.87 -28.08 -10.73
CA HIS A 28 -5.76 -26.93 -10.63
C HIS A 28 -4.95 -25.66 -10.93
N MET A 29 -5.16 -25.08 -12.11
CA MET A 29 -4.73 -23.71 -12.39
C MET A 29 -5.70 -22.77 -11.67
N SER A 30 -5.21 -22.03 -10.69
CA SER A 30 -5.89 -20.83 -10.20
C SER A 30 -5.35 -19.65 -10.98
N GLN A 31 -6.21 -18.71 -11.37
CA GLN A 31 -5.83 -17.50 -12.09
C GLN A 31 -5.61 -16.30 -11.15
N ALA A 32 -5.66 -16.55 -9.85
CA ALA A 32 -5.52 -15.55 -8.80
C ALA A 32 -4.30 -15.83 -7.90
N PRO A 33 -3.63 -14.79 -7.36
CA PRO A 33 -2.72 -14.97 -6.24
C PRO A 33 -3.50 -15.55 -5.04
N LEU A 34 -2.82 -16.31 -4.19
CA LEU A 34 -3.43 -16.88 -2.98
C LEU A 34 -3.79 -15.75 -2.02
N GLN A 35 -5.07 -15.38 -1.98
CA GLN A 35 -5.57 -14.36 -1.06
C GLN A 35 -5.69 -14.92 0.36
N SER A 36 -5.37 -14.09 1.35
CA SER A 36 -5.45 -14.41 2.79
C SER A 36 -6.88 -14.66 3.30
N VAL A 37 -7.89 -14.24 2.54
CA VAL A 37 -9.28 -14.26 2.98
C VAL A 37 -10.15 -14.87 1.88
N SER A 38 -10.58 -16.11 2.08
CA SER A 38 -11.85 -16.53 1.50
C SER A 38 -12.95 -15.87 2.31
N ILE A 39 -13.33 -14.63 1.96
CA ILE A 39 -14.64 -14.16 2.40
C ILE A 39 -15.60 -15.06 1.64
N THR A 40 -16.20 -16.02 2.34
CA THR A 40 -17.19 -16.96 1.81
C THR A 40 -18.48 -16.26 1.38
N SER A 41 -18.53 -14.92 1.50
CA SER A 41 -19.63 -14.10 1.04
C SER A 41 -19.78 -14.14 -0.47
N HIS A 42 -21.01 -14.35 -0.89
CA HIS A 42 -21.42 -14.16 -2.27
C HIS A 42 -21.85 -12.71 -2.41
N SER A 43 -21.26 -11.97 -3.35
CA SER A 43 -21.74 -10.63 -3.68
C SER A 43 -23.00 -10.70 -4.57
N THR A 44 -23.57 -9.55 -4.86
CA THR A 44 -24.52 -9.36 -5.95
C THR A 44 -23.81 -9.24 -7.30
N SER A 45 -24.57 -9.08 -8.38
CA SER A 45 -24.08 -8.97 -9.76
C SER A 45 -24.93 -7.99 -10.57
N PHE A 46 -25.21 -6.82 -10.00
CA PHE A 46 -25.95 -5.75 -10.67
C PHE A 46 -25.10 -4.99 -11.67
N LEU A 47 -23.79 -4.88 -11.43
CA LEU A 47 -22.85 -4.13 -12.26
C LEU A 47 -21.97 -5.03 -13.13
N ASP A 48 -21.45 -4.45 -14.21
CA ASP A 48 -20.49 -5.11 -15.08
C ASP A 48 -19.09 -5.10 -14.44
N HIS A 49 -18.58 -6.29 -14.12
CA HIS A 49 -17.27 -6.48 -13.50
C HIS A 49 -16.13 -6.76 -14.50
N VAL A 50 -16.39 -6.63 -15.80
CA VAL A 50 -15.45 -6.96 -16.87
C VAL A 50 -15.12 -5.74 -17.73
N THR A 51 -16.12 -5.12 -18.36
CA THR A 51 -15.88 -4.04 -19.34
C THR A 51 -15.13 -2.84 -18.74
N PRO A 52 -15.43 -2.35 -17.53
CA PRO A 52 -14.76 -1.16 -16.99
C PRO A 52 -13.25 -1.32 -16.74
N ILE A 53 -12.75 -2.56 -16.71
CA ILE A 53 -11.34 -2.87 -16.44
C ILE A 53 -10.62 -3.55 -17.61
N ASP A 54 -11.28 -3.73 -18.76
CA ASP A 54 -10.76 -4.50 -19.88
C ASP A 54 -9.50 -3.87 -20.54
N GLY A 55 -9.36 -2.55 -20.44
CA GLY A 55 -8.22 -1.78 -20.93
C GLY A 55 -7.00 -1.81 -19.99
N PHE A 56 -7.12 -2.34 -18.79
CA PHE A 56 -6.03 -2.37 -17.80
C PHE A 56 -5.38 -3.75 -17.70
N PHE A 57 -4.13 -3.76 -17.20
CA PHE A 57 -3.39 -5.00 -16.92
C PHE A 57 -3.74 -5.55 -15.54
N GLY A 58 -3.49 -6.84 -15.33
CA GLY A 58 -3.78 -7.52 -14.07
C GLY A 58 -5.27 -7.53 -13.73
N GLN A 59 -6.12 -7.77 -14.73
CA GLN A 59 -7.58 -7.72 -14.61
C GLN A 59 -8.12 -8.67 -13.53
N THR A 60 -7.45 -9.80 -13.31
CA THR A 60 -7.85 -10.73 -12.25
C THR A 60 -7.70 -10.10 -10.86
N PHE A 61 -6.58 -9.40 -10.61
CA PHE A 61 -6.40 -8.65 -9.37
C PHE A 61 -7.49 -7.60 -9.20
N LEU A 62 -7.74 -6.78 -10.23
CA LEU A 62 -8.74 -5.70 -10.17
C LEU A 62 -10.12 -6.26 -9.84
N ARG A 63 -10.58 -7.25 -10.62
CA ARG A 63 -11.89 -7.89 -10.43
C ARG A 63 -12.10 -8.44 -9.04
N GLU A 64 -11.05 -8.95 -8.41
CA GLU A 64 -11.15 -9.58 -7.09
C GLU A 64 -11.04 -8.59 -5.92
N ASN A 65 -10.43 -7.43 -6.13
CA ASN A 65 -10.05 -6.52 -5.05
C ASN A 65 -10.76 -5.18 -5.03
N ILE A 66 -11.34 -4.71 -6.14
CA ILE A 66 -11.90 -3.35 -6.21
C ILE A 66 -13.44 -3.33 -6.13
N PRO A 67 -14.04 -2.25 -5.61
CA PRO A 67 -15.45 -1.97 -5.82
C PRO A 67 -15.72 -1.52 -7.26
N PHE A 68 -16.91 -1.80 -7.77
CA PHE A 68 -17.37 -1.33 -9.07
C PHE A 68 -18.45 -0.27 -8.87
N ILE A 69 -18.49 0.75 -9.73
CA ILE A 69 -19.43 1.87 -9.61
C ILE A 69 -20.20 2.07 -10.91
N ASP A 70 -21.35 2.71 -10.79
CA ASP A 70 -22.14 3.18 -11.93
C ASP A 70 -22.71 4.55 -11.60
N ILE A 71 -22.21 5.59 -12.27
CA ILE A 71 -22.55 7.00 -12.01
C ILE A 71 -22.81 7.78 -13.30
N PRO A 72 -23.57 8.90 -13.26
CA PRO A 72 -23.86 9.70 -14.45
C PRO A 72 -22.64 10.40 -15.08
N ASP A 73 -21.57 10.63 -14.31
CA ASP A 73 -20.36 11.31 -14.78
C ASP A 73 -19.31 10.30 -15.28
N SER A 74 -19.19 10.18 -16.60
CA SER A 74 -18.27 9.22 -17.21
C SER A 74 -16.79 9.55 -16.99
N ASN A 75 -16.43 10.83 -16.84
CA ASN A 75 -15.05 11.25 -16.65
C ASN A 75 -14.55 10.85 -15.25
N ILE A 76 -15.36 11.11 -14.22
CA ILE A 76 -15.07 10.65 -12.86
C ILE A 76 -14.99 9.12 -12.82
N GLN A 77 -15.91 8.43 -13.50
CA GLN A 77 -15.93 6.97 -13.55
C GLN A 77 -14.71 6.38 -14.27
N GLU A 78 -14.29 6.96 -15.38
CA GLU A 78 -13.11 6.49 -16.14
C GLU A 78 -11.83 6.63 -15.31
N VAL A 79 -11.65 7.77 -14.64
CA VAL A 79 -10.53 8.00 -13.73
C VAL A 79 -10.57 7.07 -12.52
N TYR A 80 -11.76 6.76 -11.99
CA TYR A 80 -11.92 5.84 -10.86
C TYR A 80 -11.30 4.47 -11.13
N TYR A 81 -11.61 3.87 -12.27
CA TYR A 81 -11.05 2.57 -12.67
C TYR A 81 -9.57 2.66 -13.02
N TYR A 82 -9.14 3.75 -13.67
CA TYR A 82 -7.72 4.00 -13.93
C TYR A 82 -6.91 4.07 -12.61
N ARG A 83 -7.41 4.78 -11.60
CA ARG A 83 -6.72 4.97 -10.31
C ARG A 83 -6.58 3.69 -9.51
N TRP A 84 -7.51 2.74 -9.65
CA TRP A 84 -7.29 1.37 -9.13
C TRP A 84 -6.14 0.66 -9.83
N SER A 85 -6.08 0.78 -11.16
CA SER A 85 -4.96 0.20 -11.93
C SER A 85 -3.63 0.87 -11.60
N ALA A 86 -3.61 2.17 -11.28
CA ALA A 86 -2.42 2.87 -10.82
C ALA A 86 -1.98 2.33 -9.45
N LEU A 87 -2.88 2.32 -8.45
CA LEU A 87 -2.57 1.81 -7.11
C LEU A 87 -2.06 0.35 -7.15
N GLN A 88 -2.63 -0.50 -7.99
CA GLN A 88 -2.14 -1.88 -8.18
C GLN A 88 -0.66 -1.93 -8.58
N ARG A 89 -0.21 -1.07 -9.49
CA ARG A 89 1.19 -1.02 -9.96
C ARG A 89 2.17 -0.65 -8.85
N HIS A 90 1.67 0.04 -7.81
CA HIS A 90 2.46 0.48 -6.67
C HIS A 90 2.54 -0.55 -5.55
N LEU A 91 1.81 -1.66 -5.63
CA LEU A 91 1.97 -2.79 -4.73
C LEU A 91 3.29 -3.50 -5.01
N ARG A 92 4.23 -3.38 -4.07
CA ARG A 92 5.52 -4.05 -4.13
C ARG A 92 5.63 -5.09 -3.03
N TYR A 93 5.80 -6.36 -3.39
CA TYR A 93 6.10 -7.39 -2.39
C TYR A 93 7.57 -7.32 -1.98
N THR A 94 7.87 -7.27 -0.69
CA THR A 94 9.24 -7.10 -0.19
C THR A 94 9.84 -8.45 0.21
N VAL A 95 9.89 -8.75 1.51
CA VAL A 95 10.38 -10.01 2.06
C VAL A 95 9.29 -10.71 2.88
N PRO A 96 9.35 -12.04 3.03
CA PRO A 96 8.53 -12.79 3.97
C PRO A 96 8.37 -12.09 5.32
N GLY A 97 7.13 -12.01 5.82
CA GLY A 97 6.81 -11.42 7.12
C GLY A 97 6.68 -9.89 7.15
N THR A 98 7.40 -9.16 6.28
CA THR A 98 7.09 -7.74 6.02
C THR A 98 5.96 -7.63 5.00
N GLY A 99 6.05 -8.40 3.90
CA GLY A 99 5.02 -8.49 2.89
C GLY A 99 4.99 -7.29 1.94
N TYR A 100 3.80 -6.77 1.64
CA TYR A 100 3.59 -5.68 0.69
C TYR A 100 3.91 -4.29 1.26
N ILE A 101 4.47 -3.43 0.42
CA ILE A 101 4.50 -1.98 0.64
C ILE A 101 3.86 -1.27 -0.56
N ILE A 102 3.43 -0.03 -0.36
CA ILE A 102 2.95 0.84 -1.43
C ILE A 102 4.07 1.83 -1.76
N THR A 103 4.50 1.82 -3.01
CA THR A 103 5.53 2.75 -3.50
C THR A 103 4.90 4.07 -3.93
N GLU A 104 5.67 5.15 -3.86
CA GLU A 104 5.24 6.46 -4.38
C GLU A 104 5.55 6.60 -5.88
N PHE A 105 6.79 6.24 -6.25
CA PHE A 105 7.27 6.18 -7.64
C PHE A 105 7.38 4.72 -8.09
N MET A 106 7.04 4.45 -9.36
CA MET A 106 7.15 3.11 -9.94
C MET A 106 8.61 2.63 -10.05
N GLN A 107 9.53 3.56 -10.32
CA GLN A 107 10.96 3.31 -10.27
C GLN A 107 11.53 3.86 -8.95
N PRO A 108 12.49 3.17 -8.31
CA PRO A 108 13.08 3.63 -7.07
C PRO A 108 13.83 4.95 -7.25
N VAL A 109 13.66 5.86 -6.30
CA VAL A 109 14.31 7.17 -6.26
C VAL A 109 15.39 7.21 -5.18
N GLY A 110 16.42 8.04 -5.37
CA GLY A 110 17.63 8.01 -4.53
C GLY A 110 17.45 8.42 -3.05
N TYR A 111 16.31 9.02 -2.71
CA TYR A 111 15.96 9.43 -1.34
C TYR A 111 14.92 8.51 -0.67
N ALA A 112 14.44 7.48 -1.38
CA ALA A 112 13.57 6.48 -0.76
C ALA A 112 14.32 5.73 0.34
N GLN A 113 13.59 5.36 1.39
CA GLN A 113 14.17 4.70 2.56
C GLN A 113 14.10 3.17 2.41
N ALA A 114 14.25 2.44 3.52
CA ALA A 114 14.24 0.98 3.51
C ALA A 114 13.06 0.43 2.70
N LEU A 115 13.32 -0.59 1.89
CA LEU A 115 12.31 -1.24 1.03
C LEU A 115 11.65 -0.29 -0.01
N ASN A 116 12.26 0.87 -0.29
CA ASN A 116 11.75 1.91 -1.19
C ASN A 116 10.47 2.62 -0.68
N THR A 117 10.28 2.70 0.64
CA THR A 117 9.17 3.46 1.24
C THR A 117 9.48 4.96 1.30
N ILE A 118 8.44 5.79 1.14
CA ILE A 118 8.45 7.24 1.35
C ILE A 118 7.18 7.58 2.13
N ASP A 119 7.31 8.25 3.29
CA ASP A 119 6.19 8.52 4.21
C ASP A 119 5.33 9.74 3.84
N ALA A 120 5.77 10.58 2.89
CA ALA A 120 5.07 11.80 2.45
C ALA A 120 3.58 11.57 2.14
N ALA A 121 3.29 10.61 1.26
CA ALA A 121 1.93 10.24 0.90
C ALA A 121 1.43 8.94 1.54
N ALA A 122 2.12 8.37 2.52
CA ALA A 122 1.70 7.11 3.15
C ALA A 122 0.27 7.19 3.69
N GLY A 123 -0.12 8.32 4.27
CA GLY A 123 -1.49 8.54 4.73
C GLY A 123 -2.54 8.61 3.62
N HIS A 124 -2.16 9.03 2.39
CA HIS A 124 -3.04 8.95 1.22
C HIS A 124 -3.15 7.51 0.72
N GLN A 125 -2.03 6.81 0.67
CA GLN A 125 -1.94 5.45 0.17
C GLN A 125 -2.76 4.48 1.04
N ILE A 126 -2.69 4.62 2.37
CA ILE A 126 -3.53 3.85 3.32
C ILE A 126 -5.03 4.16 3.10
N ASP A 127 -5.37 5.45 2.93
CA ASP A 127 -6.75 5.87 2.68
C ASP A 127 -7.34 5.29 1.39
N GLU A 128 -6.51 5.14 0.36
CA GLU A 128 -6.92 4.58 -0.92
C GLU A 128 -6.98 3.03 -0.85
N ALA A 129 -5.96 2.40 -0.26
CA ALA A 129 -5.80 0.95 -0.24
C ALA A 129 -6.72 0.22 0.74
N ARG A 130 -7.22 0.88 1.79
CA ARG A 130 -8.17 0.27 2.76
C ARG A 130 -9.44 -0.29 2.13
N TRP A 131 -9.79 0.16 0.93
CA TRP A 131 -10.94 -0.30 0.15
C TRP A 131 -10.69 -1.55 -0.68
N PHE A 132 -9.42 -2.00 -0.77
CA PHE A 132 -9.16 -3.32 -1.34
C PHE A 132 -9.84 -4.39 -0.50
N ARG A 133 -10.39 -5.40 -1.19
CA ARG A 133 -10.97 -6.57 -0.53
C ARG A 133 -9.93 -7.28 0.33
N SER A 134 -8.75 -7.58 -0.23
CA SER A 134 -7.67 -8.17 0.55
C SER A 134 -7.00 -7.12 1.43
N GLN A 135 -7.05 -7.38 2.73
CA GLN A 135 -6.55 -6.49 3.76
C GLN A 135 -5.02 -6.51 3.93
N ILE A 136 -4.35 -7.51 3.35
CA ILE A 136 -2.90 -7.73 3.50
C ILE A 136 -2.08 -6.54 2.98
N TYR A 137 -2.53 -5.88 1.91
CA TYR A 137 -1.79 -4.79 1.27
C TYR A 137 -1.61 -3.59 2.21
N ASP A 138 -2.66 -3.24 2.93
CA ASP A 138 -2.66 -2.11 3.84
C ASP A 138 -2.05 -2.48 5.20
N ASP A 139 -2.33 -3.70 5.70
CA ASP A 139 -1.76 -4.21 6.95
C ASP A 139 -0.24 -4.31 6.88
N ASP A 140 0.31 -4.90 5.81
CA ASP A 140 1.75 -5.01 5.60
C ASP A 140 2.42 -3.63 5.50
N TYR A 141 1.79 -2.69 4.80
CA TYR A 141 2.33 -1.35 4.59
C TYR A 141 2.36 -0.55 5.90
N ILE A 142 1.29 -0.60 6.70
CA ILE A 142 1.26 0.00 8.04
C ILE A 142 2.31 -0.66 8.94
N LEU A 143 2.43 -1.99 8.91
CA LEU A 143 3.41 -2.74 9.69
C LEU A 143 4.85 -2.31 9.36
N ALA A 144 5.15 -2.02 8.09
CA ALA A 144 6.47 -1.58 7.66
C ALA A 144 6.92 -0.29 8.38
N TYR A 145 6.00 0.66 8.62
CA TYR A 145 6.28 1.89 9.39
C TYR A 145 6.24 1.69 10.90
N THR A 146 5.23 0.97 11.41
CA THR A 146 5.05 0.86 12.86
C THR A 146 6.10 -0.03 13.52
N ARG A 147 6.50 -1.13 12.86
CA ARG A 147 7.39 -2.15 13.43
C ARG A 147 8.53 -2.57 12.51
N GLY A 148 8.36 -2.45 11.19
CA GLY A 148 9.34 -2.81 10.18
C GLY A 148 10.47 -1.79 10.01
N PRO A 149 11.22 -1.82 8.91
CA PRO A 149 12.39 -0.96 8.73
C PRO A 149 12.09 0.42 8.10
N ALA A 150 10.83 0.74 7.77
CA ALA A 150 10.49 2.00 7.12
C ALA A 150 10.66 3.19 8.08
N ASN A 151 11.00 4.35 7.51
CA ASN A 151 11.21 5.58 8.25
C ASN A 151 9.90 6.39 8.33
N SER A 152 9.48 6.78 9.53
CA SER A 152 8.26 7.56 9.78
C SER A 152 8.55 9.01 10.21
N THR A 153 9.74 9.53 9.93
CA THR A 153 10.12 10.91 10.22
C THR A 153 10.85 11.56 9.04
N GLN A 154 10.73 11.00 7.85
CA GLN A 154 11.34 11.59 6.65
C GLN A 154 10.51 12.79 6.17
N TYR A 155 9.19 12.63 6.08
CA TYR A 155 8.22 13.67 5.78
C TYR A 155 7.08 13.69 6.80
N THR A 156 6.39 14.83 6.94
CA THR A 156 5.23 14.91 7.85
C THR A 156 4.05 14.09 7.32
N HIS A 157 3.32 13.44 8.23
CA HIS A 157 2.33 12.42 7.83
C HIS A 157 1.17 12.27 8.84
N TRP A 158 0.07 11.64 8.40
CA TRP A 158 -1.09 11.25 9.23
C TRP A 158 -1.32 9.72 9.25
N ILE A 159 -0.26 8.92 9.11
CA ILE A 159 -0.31 7.43 9.10
C ILE A 159 -1.15 6.85 10.26
N LEU A 160 -1.07 7.42 11.48
CA LEU A 160 -1.77 6.87 12.64
C LEU A 160 -3.29 7.12 12.57
N ASP A 161 -3.70 8.27 12.03
CA ASP A 161 -5.10 8.55 11.68
C ASP A 161 -5.60 7.64 10.56
N ALA A 162 -4.82 7.49 9.48
CA ALA A 162 -5.19 6.63 8.35
C ALA A 162 -5.35 5.17 8.80
N MET A 163 -4.44 4.67 9.64
CA MET A 163 -4.53 3.35 10.26
C MET A 163 -5.80 3.16 11.11
N PHE A 164 -6.22 4.17 11.87
CA PHE A 164 -7.48 4.11 12.62
C PHE A 164 -8.69 4.14 11.67
N ARG A 165 -8.68 4.99 10.64
CA ARG A 165 -9.75 5.04 9.64
C ARG A 165 -9.83 3.81 8.76
N ARG A 166 -8.74 3.06 8.62
CA ARG A 166 -8.70 1.72 8.02
C ARG A 166 -9.48 0.72 8.86
N SER A 167 -9.34 0.71 10.19
CA SER A 167 -10.11 -0.20 11.04
C SER A 167 -11.61 0.10 11.04
N GLN A 168 -12.01 1.33 10.73
CA GLN A 168 -13.42 1.69 10.49
C GLN A 168 -13.99 1.14 9.17
N VAL A 169 -13.14 0.72 8.23
CA VAL A 169 -13.58 0.12 6.95
C VAL A 169 -13.67 -1.39 7.05
N ASN A 170 -12.69 -2.09 7.63
CA ASN A 170 -12.72 -3.56 7.74
C ASN A 170 -13.22 -4.09 9.09
N GLY A 171 -13.41 -3.24 10.09
CA GLY A 171 -13.86 -3.65 11.43
C GLY A 171 -12.76 -4.22 12.33
N ASP A 172 -11.50 -4.30 11.87
CA ASP A 172 -10.39 -4.90 12.63
C ASP A 172 -9.81 -3.92 13.65
N THR A 173 -10.56 -3.72 14.72
CA THR A 173 -10.12 -2.92 15.88
C THR A 173 -8.96 -3.58 16.61
N LYS A 174 -8.86 -4.91 16.59
CA LYS A 174 -7.81 -5.66 17.26
C LYS A 174 -6.43 -5.25 16.73
N TYR A 175 -6.26 -5.21 15.41
CA TYR A 175 -5.03 -4.76 14.77
C TYR A 175 -4.57 -3.40 15.28
N THR A 176 -5.50 -2.43 15.38
CA THR A 176 -5.19 -1.09 15.89
C THR A 176 -4.85 -1.09 17.38
N THR A 177 -5.58 -1.84 18.21
CA THR A 177 -5.31 -1.91 19.65
C THR A 177 -3.98 -2.59 19.98
N ASP A 178 -3.60 -3.62 19.21
CA ASP A 178 -2.31 -4.30 19.35
C ASP A 178 -1.13 -3.37 19.03
N HIS A 179 -1.34 -2.33 18.22
CA HIS A 179 -0.35 -1.33 17.82
C HIS A 179 -0.39 -0.05 18.65
N LEU A 180 -1.25 0.09 19.67
CA LEU A 180 -1.42 1.34 20.41
C LEU A 180 -0.09 1.89 20.98
N THR A 181 0.77 1.02 21.50
CA THR A 181 2.10 1.41 21.99
C THR A 181 3.00 1.89 20.86
N ASP A 182 2.93 1.26 19.69
CA ASP A 182 3.67 1.68 18.50
C ASP A 182 3.18 3.04 17.99
N MET A 183 1.86 3.26 17.94
CA MET A 183 1.26 4.55 17.57
C MET A 183 1.77 5.67 18.49
N ALA A 184 1.73 5.48 19.81
CA ALA A 184 2.21 6.47 20.77
C ALA A 184 3.72 6.74 20.65
N ARG A 185 4.53 5.71 20.33
CA ARG A 185 5.97 5.85 20.09
C ARG A 185 6.27 6.64 18.81
N LEU A 186 5.63 6.28 17.70
CA LEU A 186 5.80 6.96 16.41
C LEU A 186 5.39 8.43 16.52
N TRP A 187 4.28 8.72 17.20
CA TRP A 187 3.88 10.10 17.48
C TRP A 187 4.96 10.88 18.24
N GLY A 188 5.58 10.26 19.25
CA GLY A 188 6.65 10.89 20.04
C GLY A 188 7.97 11.09 19.29
N TYR A 189 8.19 10.45 18.14
CA TYR A 189 9.37 10.72 17.32
C TYR A 189 9.39 12.15 16.76
N TRP A 190 8.24 12.82 16.71
CA TRP A 190 8.12 14.21 16.25
C TRP A 190 8.44 15.25 17.33
N ASP A 191 8.70 14.85 18.59
CA ASP A 191 8.94 15.76 19.72
C ASP A 191 10.07 16.78 19.46
N TYR A 192 11.07 16.44 18.64
CA TYR A 192 12.18 17.35 18.32
C TYR A 192 11.76 18.56 17.49
N THR A 193 10.58 18.52 16.86
CA THR A 193 10.00 19.60 16.06
C THR A 193 8.91 20.39 16.79
N TYR A 194 8.62 20.04 18.05
CA TYR A 194 7.60 20.73 18.85
C TYR A 194 8.19 21.96 19.54
N ASP A 195 7.56 23.13 19.35
CA ASP A 195 7.87 24.34 20.10
C ASP A 195 6.93 24.48 21.29
N THR A 196 7.45 24.25 22.50
CA THR A 196 6.65 24.27 23.73
C THR A 196 6.15 25.65 24.12
N GLU A 197 6.79 26.74 23.65
CA GLU A 197 6.37 28.11 23.97
C GLU A 197 5.17 28.53 23.13
N VAL A 198 5.16 28.13 21.85
CA VAL A 198 4.07 28.42 20.92
C VAL A 198 2.96 27.35 20.99
N GLY A 199 3.30 26.12 21.36
CA GLY A 199 2.39 24.98 21.37
C GLY A 199 2.09 24.46 19.96
N LEU A 200 3.04 24.57 19.03
CA LEU A 200 2.93 24.13 17.63
C LEU A 200 4.19 23.36 17.21
N TYR A 201 4.02 22.46 16.25
CA TYR A 201 5.09 21.81 15.50
C TYR A 201 5.57 22.71 14.35
N TYR A 202 6.87 22.70 14.08
CA TYR A 202 7.47 23.39 12.95
C TYR A 202 8.34 22.47 12.11
N PHE A 203 8.33 22.67 10.79
CA PHE A 203 9.25 21.99 9.91
C PHE A 203 9.57 22.86 8.69
N THR A 204 10.49 22.41 7.83
CA THR A 204 10.77 23.14 6.58
C THR A 204 9.84 22.61 5.48
N PRO A 205 9.28 23.45 4.61
CA PRO A 205 8.34 23.01 3.59
C PRO A 205 8.77 21.84 2.71
N ASN A 206 10.05 21.71 2.34
CA ASN A 206 10.51 20.55 1.57
C ASN A 206 10.24 19.22 2.30
N TRP A 207 10.48 19.16 3.60
CA TRP A 207 10.19 17.97 4.42
C TRP A 207 8.72 17.87 4.84
N ASP A 208 7.87 18.80 4.41
CA ASP A 208 6.42 18.66 4.33
C ASP A 208 5.96 18.22 2.92
N ALA A 209 6.90 17.80 2.07
CA ALA A 209 6.73 17.47 0.65
C ALA A 209 6.26 18.66 -0.21
N GLN A 210 6.66 19.88 0.13
CA GLN A 210 6.20 21.13 -0.49
C GLN A 210 7.33 22.16 -0.69
N GLU A 211 8.43 21.71 -1.29
CA GLU A 211 9.59 22.55 -1.67
C GLU A 211 9.18 23.74 -2.54
N PHE A 212 9.93 24.85 -2.46
CA PHE A 212 9.57 26.09 -3.17
C PHE A 212 8.11 26.54 -2.97
N SER A 213 7.59 26.39 -1.76
CA SER A 213 6.35 27.02 -1.31
C SER A 213 6.61 28.46 -0.82
N LEU A 214 5.54 29.21 -0.56
CA LEU A 214 5.57 30.64 -0.24
C LEU A 214 6.59 31.03 0.85
N PRO A 215 6.80 30.28 1.96
CA PRO A 215 7.79 30.64 2.97
C PRO A 215 9.21 30.84 2.42
N GLY A 216 9.62 30.01 1.45
CA GLY A 216 10.94 30.11 0.80
C GLY A 216 11.14 31.41 0.04
N TYR A 217 10.08 31.93 -0.59
CA TYR A 217 10.11 33.21 -1.32
C TYR A 217 10.13 34.42 -0.38
N ILE A 218 9.46 34.33 0.77
CA ILE A 218 9.38 35.44 1.73
C ILE A 218 10.72 35.71 2.40
N VAL A 219 11.47 34.67 2.74
CA VAL A 219 12.82 34.83 3.33
C VAL A 219 13.90 35.20 2.29
N ALA A 220 13.55 35.18 1.01
CA ALA A 220 14.39 35.62 -0.10
C ALA A 220 13.71 36.74 -0.94
N PRO A 221 13.29 37.86 -0.31
CA PRO A 221 12.30 38.78 -0.91
C PRO A 221 12.80 39.57 -2.13
N SER A 222 14.12 39.64 -2.35
CA SER A 222 14.76 40.38 -3.45
C SER A 222 15.37 39.49 -4.53
N GLY A 223 15.05 38.19 -4.58
CA GLY A 223 15.69 37.25 -5.51
C GLY A 223 17.12 36.88 -5.11
N GLY A 224 17.46 36.93 -3.82
CA GLY A 224 18.59 36.16 -3.30
C GLY A 224 18.35 34.66 -3.49
N ASP A 225 19.29 33.80 -3.07
CA ASP A 225 19.16 32.35 -3.28
C ASP A 225 17.84 31.84 -2.68
N LEU A 226 16.88 31.54 -3.56
CA LEU A 226 15.57 31.00 -3.21
C LEU A 226 15.82 29.72 -2.41
N GLN A 227 15.31 29.68 -1.19
CA GLN A 227 15.55 28.53 -0.31
C GLN A 227 14.67 27.37 -0.75
N TYR A 228 15.24 26.44 -1.50
CA TYR A 228 14.62 25.17 -1.92
C TYR A 228 13.84 24.51 -0.77
N ASN A 229 14.50 24.35 0.38
CA ASN A 229 13.89 23.72 1.56
C ASN A 229 12.79 24.57 2.22
N GLY A 230 12.86 25.90 2.07
CA GLY A 230 12.17 26.87 2.90
C GLY A 230 12.69 26.94 4.35
N PRO A 231 12.29 27.95 5.13
CA PRO A 231 12.65 28.09 6.55
C PRO A 231 11.81 27.16 7.44
N ASN A 232 12.26 26.93 8.68
CA ASN A 232 11.40 26.34 9.71
C ASN A 232 10.13 27.17 9.88
N THR A 233 8.97 26.54 9.72
CA THR A 233 7.68 27.22 9.62
C THR A 233 6.64 26.44 10.41
N TYR A 234 5.82 27.15 11.20
CA TYR A 234 4.59 26.59 11.75
C TYR A 234 3.56 26.57 10.64
N ARG A 235 3.36 25.41 10.00
CA ARG A 235 2.42 25.25 8.88
C ARG A 235 1.10 24.61 9.35
N PRO A 236 -0.05 24.96 8.75
CA PRO A 236 -1.34 24.37 9.12
C PRO A 236 -1.41 22.85 8.94
N ASN A 237 -0.79 22.29 7.90
CA ASN A 237 -0.81 20.86 7.57
C ASN A 237 -0.14 19.99 8.64
N VAL A 238 1.15 20.18 8.96
CA VAL A 238 1.87 19.36 9.95
C VAL A 238 1.17 19.36 11.31
N ASN A 239 0.67 20.53 11.75
CA ASN A 239 -0.05 20.64 13.00
C ASN A 239 -1.40 19.93 12.96
N ALA A 240 -2.12 20.00 11.84
CA ALA A 240 -3.35 19.24 11.65
C ALA A 240 -3.11 17.71 11.65
N TYR A 241 -2.02 17.24 11.03
CA TYR A 241 -1.65 15.83 11.06
C TYR A 241 -1.37 15.35 12.49
N MET A 242 -0.68 16.16 13.29
CA MET A 242 -0.39 15.84 14.69
C MET A 242 -1.65 15.84 15.58
N VAL A 243 -2.64 16.71 15.32
CA VAL A 243 -3.97 16.63 15.95
C VAL A 243 -4.67 15.32 15.56
N ALA A 244 -4.72 15.00 14.26
CA ALA A 244 -5.39 13.80 13.75
C ALA A 244 -4.80 12.51 14.34
N ASN A 245 -3.47 12.38 14.31
CA ASN A 245 -2.75 11.26 14.91
C ASN A 245 -3.02 11.16 16.42
N SER A 246 -3.08 12.29 17.15
CA SER A 246 -3.40 12.31 18.58
C SER A 246 -4.83 11.83 18.86
N ARG A 247 -5.80 12.28 18.06
CA ARG A 247 -7.20 11.82 18.14
C ARG A 247 -7.34 10.33 17.89
N ALA A 248 -6.65 9.82 16.87
CA ALA A 248 -6.61 8.40 16.57
C ALA A 248 -6.07 7.58 17.75
N ILE A 249 -4.96 7.99 18.35
CA ILE A 249 -4.42 7.33 19.56
C ILE A 249 -5.41 7.38 20.72
N SER A 250 -6.10 8.52 20.91
CA SER A 250 -7.11 8.65 21.96
C SER A 250 -8.29 7.69 21.78
N LEU A 251 -8.79 7.57 20.54
CA LEU A 251 -9.89 6.67 20.19
C LEU A 251 -9.49 5.19 20.31
N VAL A 252 -8.32 4.81 19.81
CA VAL A 252 -7.78 3.44 19.96
C VAL A 252 -7.53 3.11 21.42
N ALA A 253 -6.99 4.04 22.21
CA ALA A 253 -6.82 3.86 23.66
C ALA A 253 -8.16 3.67 24.37
N THR A 254 -9.23 4.31 23.91
CA THR A 254 -10.58 4.11 24.44
C THR A 254 -11.08 2.70 24.10
N GLN A 255 -10.91 2.26 22.85
CA GLN A 255 -11.26 0.90 22.40
C GLN A 255 -10.48 -0.19 23.16
N ALA A 256 -9.21 0.07 23.47
CA ALA A 256 -8.35 -0.84 24.23
C ALA A 256 -8.55 -0.78 25.76
N GLY A 257 -9.44 0.09 26.28
CA GLY A 257 -9.70 0.20 27.71
C GLY A 257 -8.60 0.91 28.52
N TYR A 258 -7.85 1.83 27.90
CA TYR A 258 -6.78 2.63 28.53
C TYR A 258 -7.18 4.11 28.70
N PRO A 259 -8.06 4.44 29.67
CA PRO A 259 -8.64 5.79 29.81
C PRO A 259 -7.61 6.89 30.08
N LYS A 260 -6.51 6.58 30.78
CA LYS A 260 -5.44 7.57 31.03
C LYS A 260 -4.73 7.99 29.74
N THR A 261 -4.43 7.02 28.88
CA THR A 261 -3.82 7.27 27.56
C THR A 261 -4.80 8.03 26.68
N ALA A 262 -6.08 7.62 26.67
CA ALA A 262 -7.14 8.31 25.94
C ALA A 262 -7.25 9.79 26.34
N SER A 263 -7.36 10.09 27.64
CA SER A 263 -7.44 11.47 28.12
C SER A 263 -6.15 12.27 27.84
N LYS A 264 -4.97 11.66 27.96
CA LYS A 264 -3.70 12.33 27.63
C LYS A 264 -3.70 12.82 26.19
N PHE A 265 -3.98 11.93 25.24
CA PHE A 265 -3.93 12.27 23.82
C PHE A 265 -5.10 13.15 23.36
N SER A 266 -6.28 13.04 24.00
CA SER A 266 -7.38 14.00 23.79
C SER A 266 -6.94 15.41 24.19
N ASN A 267 -6.36 15.58 25.38
CA ASN A 267 -5.91 16.89 25.85
C ASN A 267 -4.80 17.48 24.96
N ILE A 268 -3.88 16.64 24.46
CA ILE A 268 -2.86 17.06 23.50
C ILE A 268 -3.51 17.57 22.21
N ALA A 269 -4.46 16.81 21.66
CA ALA A 269 -5.17 17.20 20.45
C ALA A 269 -5.91 18.53 20.62
N ASP A 270 -6.62 18.71 21.74
CA ASP A 270 -7.39 19.92 22.04
C ASP A 270 -6.48 21.15 22.21
N GLN A 271 -5.36 21.00 22.90
CA GLN A 271 -4.37 22.07 23.07
C GLN A 271 -3.73 22.47 21.74
N LEU A 272 -3.38 21.49 20.90
CA LEU A 272 -2.77 21.74 19.61
C LEU A 272 -3.76 22.39 18.63
N GLU A 273 -5.01 21.94 18.58
CA GLU A 273 -6.07 22.60 17.80
C GLU A 273 -6.30 24.05 18.27
N HIS A 274 -6.29 24.28 19.59
CA HIS A 274 -6.37 25.64 20.13
C HIS A 274 -5.20 26.52 19.64
N SER A 275 -3.97 25.99 19.65
CA SER A 275 -2.79 26.70 19.14
C SER A 275 -2.90 26.99 17.64
N ILE A 276 -3.38 26.04 16.83
CA ILE A 276 -3.63 26.25 15.39
C ILE A 276 -4.58 27.44 15.19
N CYS A 277 -5.74 27.41 15.87
CA CYS A 277 -6.75 28.48 15.76
C CYS A 277 -6.25 29.83 16.27
N LYS A 278 -5.39 29.84 17.29
CA LYS A 278 -4.85 31.07 17.87
C LYS A 278 -3.75 31.70 17.01
N HIS A 279 -2.82 30.89 16.52
CA HIS A 279 -1.57 31.36 15.95
C HIS A 279 -1.57 31.33 14.41
N LEU A 280 -2.31 30.42 13.77
CA LEU A 280 -2.31 30.26 12.32
C LEU A 280 -3.53 30.88 11.64
N TRP A 281 -4.63 31.15 12.35
CA TRP A 281 -5.76 31.88 11.77
C TRP A 281 -5.46 33.37 11.62
N ASP A 282 -5.50 33.88 10.40
CA ASP A 282 -5.41 35.31 10.13
C ASP A 282 -6.82 35.90 9.92
N PRO A 283 -7.31 36.81 10.78
CA PRO A 283 -8.62 37.43 10.63
C PRO A 283 -8.69 38.44 9.48
N ASP A 284 -7.58 39.00 9.02
CA ASP A 284 -7.56 39.94 7.89
C ASP A 284 -7.65 39.15 6.58
N GLN A 285 -6.96 38.01 6.51
CA GLN A 285 -7.02 37.10 5.37
C GLN A 285 -8.22 36.14 5.45
N ASN A 286 -8.90 36.02 6.59
CA ASN A 286 -9.95 35.04 6.85
C ASN A 286 -9.55 33.62 6.42
N PHE A 287 -8.34 33.22 6.81
CA PHE A 287 -7.73 31.96 6.35
C PHE A 287 -6.66 31.47 7.34
N PHE A 288 -6.40 30.16 7.36
CA PHE A 288 -5.25 29.60 8.07
C PHE A 288 -3.99 29.77 7.23
N VAL A 289 -2.98 30.43 7.77
CA VAL A 289 -1.74 30.76 7.06
C VAL A 289 -0.52 30.35 7.88
N ASP A 290 0.60 30.28 7.18
CA ASP A 290 1.89 29.98 7.78
C ASP A 290 2.39 31.05 8.73
N VAL A 291 3.21 30.63 9.70
CA VAL A 291 4.04 31.51 10.51
C VAL A 291 5.49 31.05 10.42
N ILE A 292 6.33 31.84 9.76
CA ILE A 292 7.78 31.56 9.67
C ILE A 292 8.40 31.75 11.05
N ARG A 293 9.09 30.73 11.56
CA ARG A 293 9.58 30.69 12.95
C ARG A 293 10.85 31.53 13.19
N PRO A 294 11.92 31.44 12.38
CA PRO A 294 13.16 32.15 12.65
C PRO A 294 12.97 33.67 12.77
N ASN A 295 13.52 34.27 13.83
CA ASN A 295 13.52 35.72 14.06
C ASN A 295 12.11 36.37 14.08
N ASN A 296 11.07 35.63 14.47
CA ASN A 296 9.69 36.11 14.50
C ASN A 296 9.03 35.94 15.89
N PRO A 297 9.49 36.67 16.93
CA PRO A 297 8.96 36.52 18.29
C PRO A 297 7.48 36.92 18.41
N GLU A 298 7.00 37.79 17.52
CA GLU A 298 5.59 38.24 17.49
C GLU A 298 4.66 37.28 16.72
N LEU A 299 5.18 36.17 16.19
CA LEU A 299 4.43 35.19 15.41
C LEU A 299 3.64 35.84 14.26
N THR A 300 4.28 36.77 13.55
CA THR A 300 3.67 37.47 12.41
C THR A 300 3.29 36.46 11.33
N LYS A 301 2.04 36.55 10.88
CA LYS A 301 1.45 35.65 9.89
C LYS A 301 1.91 36.01 8.48
N VAL A 302 2.20 34.97 7.70
CA VAL A 302 2.54 35.09 6.28
C VAL A 302 1.37 35.73 5.52
N GLN A 303 1.68 36.72 4.68
CA GLN A 303 0.72 37.34 3.78
C GLN A 303 0.64 36.53 2.48
N GLY A 304 -0.37 35.66 2.41
CA GLY A 304 -0.60 34.74 1.30
C GLY A 304 -1.29 33.46 1.78
N ARG A 305 -2.33 33.05 1.06
CA ARG A 305 -3.07 31.81 1.28
C ARG A 305 -2.47 30.68 0.44
N GLU A 306 -1.99 29.64 1.11
CA GLU A 306 -1.59 28.37 0.49
C GLU A 306 -2.66 27.30 0.73
N GLU A 307 -2.79 26.32 -0.16
CA GLU A 307 -3.78 25.24 -0.02
C GLU A 307 -3.67 24.48 1.31
N VAL A 308 -2.48 24.42 1.92
CA VAL A 308 -2.29 23.81 3.24
C VAL A 308 -3.19 24.42 4.32
N GLY A 309 -3.61 25.67 4.18
CA GLY A 309 -4.57 26.30 5.09
C GLY A 309 -5.98 25.70 5.04
N LEU A 310 -6.29 24.90 4.02
CA LEU A 310 -7.54 24.13 3.93
C LEU A 310 -7.41 22.73 4.53
N PHE A 311 -6.19 22.22 4.75
CA PHE A 311 -5.98 20.85 5.23
C PHE A 311 -6.50 20.59 6.65
N PRO A 312 -6.55 21.57 7.59
CA PRO A 312 -7.14 21.32 8.91
C PRO A 312 -8.57 20.78 8.87
N PHE A 313 -9.40 21.24 7.92
CA PHE A 313 -10.84 20.91 7.91
C PHE A 313 -11.11 19.41 7.68
N ARG A 314 -10.32 18.71 6.86
CA ARG A 314 -10.52 17.25 6.67
C ARG A 314 -10.35 16.45 7.96
N PHE A 315 -9.61 16.96 8.94
CA PHE A 315 -9.38 16.34 10.25
C PHE A 315 -10.33 16.88 11.35
N GLY A 316 -11.36 17.62 10.94
CA GLY A 316 -12.36 18.20 11.84
C GLY A 316 -11.90 19.45 12.58
N ILE A 317 -10.78 20.06 12.19
CA ILE A 317 -10.22 21.24 12.86
C ILE A 317 -10.82 22.50 12.25
N GLY A 318 -11.30 23.41 13.10
CA GLY A 318 -11.81 24.71 12.66
C GLY A 318 -13.11 24.63 11.85
N LEU A 319 -13.96 23.63 12.04
CA LEU A 319 -15.20 23.50 11.26
C LEU A 319 -16.26 24.58 11.55
N ASP A 320 -16.05 25.47 12.53
CA ASP A 320 -16.92 26.61 12.76
C ASP A 320 -17.07 27.50 11.52
N ALA A 321 -18.26 28.07 11.30
CA ALA A 321 -18.56 28.92 10.15
C ALA A 321 -17.58 30.11 9.99
N LYS A 322 -17.08 30.67 11.10
CA LYS A 322 -16.08 31.77 11.09
C LYS A 322 -14.76 31.39 10.42
N TYR A 323 -14.46 30.10 10.32
CA TYR A 323 -13.24 29.58 9.71
C TYR A 323 -13.56 28.90 8.37
N ALA A 324 -14.42 27.87 8.41
CA ALA A 324 -14.71 27.00 7.28
C ALA A 324 -15.41 27.75 6.13
N ASN A 325 -16.48 28.50 6.42
CA ASN A 325 -17.25 29.18 5.38
C ASN A 325 -16.45 30.29 4.68
N LEU A 326 -15.54 30.97 5.38
CA LEU A 326 -14.71 32.01 4.78
C LEU A 326 -13.53 31.43 3.99
N SER A 327 -12.93 30.35 4.49
CA SER A 327 -11.79 29.71 3.82
C SER A 327 -12.21 29.04 2.52
N VAL A 328 -13.34 28.31 2.54
CA VAL A 328 -13.84 27.55 1.38
C VAL A 328 -14.19 28.46 0.20
N GLN A 329 -14.60 29.71 0.45
CA GLN A 329 -14.89 30.67 -0.62
C GLN A 329 -13.66 30.97 -1.49
N GLN A 330 -12.44 30.86 -0.95
CA GLN A 330 -11.22 31.11 -1.72
C GLN A 330 -10.94 30.04 -2.78
N LEU A 331 -11.53 28.85 -2.66
CA LEU A 331 -11.48 27.83 -3.70
C LEU A 331 -12.23 28.27 -4.95
N PHE A 332 -13.38 28.93 -4.80
CA PHE A 332 -14.25 29.32 -5.92
C PHE A 332 -14.00 30.75 -6.43
N GLU A 333 -13.05 31.47 -5.83
CA GLU A 333 -12.69 32.83 -6.22
C GLU A 333 -11.64 32.79 -7.35
N PRO A 334 -11.88 33.44 -8.51
CA PRO A 334 -10.95 33.43 -9.65
C PRO A 334 -9.54 33.94 -9.33
N GLN A 335 -9.38 34.81 -8.34
CA GLN A 335 -8.06 35.27 -7.87
C GLN A 335 -7.57 34.54 -6.62
N GLY A 336 -8.34 33.57 -6.14
CA GLY A 336 -8.00 32.63 -5.08
C GLY A 336 -7.31 31.40 -5.67
N PHE A 337 -7.87 30.22 -5.44
CA PHE A 337 -7.31 28.95 -5.89
C PHE A 337 -7.98 28.37 -7.14
N PHE A 338 -9.05 29.00 -7.65
CA PHE A 338 -9.86 28.45 -8.73
C PHE A 338 -9.11 28.43 -10.07
N ALA A 339 -8.94 27.25 -10.66
CA ALA A 339 -8.21 27.06 -11.91
C ALA A 339 -8.80 25.93 -12.75
N THR A 340 -8.55 25.96 -14.07
CA THR A 340 -9.08 24.97 -15.03
C THR A 340 -8.62 23.54 -14.72
N TYR A 341 -7.34 23.40 -14.35
CA TYR A 341 -6.72 22.14 -13.96
C TYR A 341 -6.16 22.30 -12.55
N GLY A 342 -7.05 22.60 -11.61
CA GLY A 342 -6.72 23.07 -10.26
C GLY A 342 -7.35 22.24 -9.14
N PRO A 343 -7.22 22.69 -7.88
CA PRO A 343 -6.83 24.04 -7.44
C PRO A 343 -5.32 24.34 -7.52
N THR A 344 -4.94 25.62 -7.36
CA THR A 344 -3.53 26.07 -7.30
C THR A 344 -2.97 26.03 -5.87
N THR A 345 -1.74 25.56 -5.66
CA THR A 345 -1.15 25.47 -4.30
C THR A 345 -0.97 26.81 -3.58
N LEU A 346 -0.89 27.92 -4.32
CA LEU A 346 -0.83 29.30 -3.83
C LEU A 346 -1.93 30.12 -4.51
N GLU A 347 -2.56 31.03 -3.78
CA GLU A 347 -3.58 31.93 -4.35
C GLU A 347 -3.02 32.80 -5.49
N GLN A 348 -3.79 32.94 -6.57
CA GLN A 348 -3.33 33.58 -7.81
C GLN A 348 -3.03 35.08 -7.65
N ARG A 349 -3.64 35.75 -6.68
CA ARG A 349 -3.36 37.16 -6.36
C ARG A 349 -2.04 37.40 -5.64
N ASN A 350 -1.39 36.36 -5.12
CA ASN A 350 -0.12 36.52 -4.41
C ASN A 350 0.98 36.91 -5.39
N LYS A 351 1.84 37.87 -5.02
CA LYS A 351 2.95 38.33 -5.89
C LYS A 351 3.97 37.25 -6.23
N TYR A 352 4.03 36.16 -5.47
CA TYR A 352 4.92 35.02 -5.70
C TYR A 352 4.23 33.85 -6.41
N TYR A 353 2.94 33.99 -6.75
CA TYR A 353 2.23 33.00 -7.57
C TYR A 353 2.92 32.85 -8.93
N ALA A 354 3.17 31.60 -9.31
CA ALA A 354 3.61 31.25 -10.65
C ALA A 354 2.84 30.04 -11.16
N GLY A 355 1.91 30.26 -12.09
CA GLY A 355 1.20 29.17 -12.78
C GLY A 355 2.09 28.38 -13.73
N THR A 356 3.29 28.88 -14.05
CA THR A 356 4.31 28.19 -14.85
C THR A 356 5.60 28.04 -14.06
N LYS A 357 6.48 27.14 -14.48
CA LYS A 357 7.80 26.92 -13.85
C LYS A 357 8.94 26.92 -14.87
N PRO A 358 10.20 27.12 -14.44
CA PRO A 358 11.36 26.97 -15.31
C PRO A 358 11.42 25.58 -15.99
N GLY A 359 11.84 25.54 -17.26
CA GLY A 359 11.80 24.33 -18.09
C GLY A 359 12.61 23.17 -17.51
N GLY A 360 12.00 21.97 -17.47
CA GLY A 360 12.62 20.74 -16.96
C GLY A 360 12.82 20.67 -15.44
N ALA A 361 12.54 21.73 -14.68
CA ALA A 361 12.74 21.74 -13.24
C ALA A 361 11.54 21.13 -12.51
N CYS A 362 11.74 20.09 -11.71
CA CYS A 362 10.83 19.73 -10.62
C CYS A 362 11.53 20.07 -9.30
N CYS A 363 10.81 20.42 -8.24
CA CYS A 363 9.36 20.54 -8.10
C CYS A 363 8.98 21.95 -7.61
N TYR A 364 7.80 22.48 -7.92
CA TYR A 364 7.42 23.86 -7.52
C TYR A 364 6.04 23.85 -6.88
N TRP A 365 5.92 24.50 -5.72
CA TRP A 365 4.70 24.54 -4.91
C TRP A 365 4.15 25.96 -4.73
N ASN A 366 4.49 26.90 -5.62
CA ASN A 366 4.03 28.28 -5.58
C ASN A 366 2.95 28.61 -6.64
N GLY A 367 2.17 27.63 -7.09
CA GLY A 367 1.03 27.89 -7.98
C GLY A 367 0.60 26.73 -8.89
N GLN A 368 1.40 25.67 -9.03
CA GLN A 368 1.02 24.45 -9.75
C GLN A 368 -0.15 23.76 -9.06
N SER A 369 -0.88 22.92 -9.78
CA SER A 369 -1.86 22.01 -9.17
C SER A 369 -1.19 20.68 -8.84
N TRP A 370 -1.34 20.22 -7.61
CA TRP A 370 -0.77 18.98 -7.12
C TRP A 370 -1.90 18.02 -6.73
N PRO A 371 -1.96 16.79 -7.28
CA PRO A 371 -2.89 15.76 -6.83
C PRO A 371 -2.87 15.56 -5.31
N PHE A 372 -1.69 15.58 -4.69
CA PHE A 372 -1.51 15.50 -3.23
C PHE A 372 -2.36 16.51 -2.44
N SER A 373 -2.30 17.79 -2.82
CA SER A 373 -3.10 18.83 -2.17
C SER A 373 -4.57 18.80 -2.59
N THR A 374 -4.83 18.47 -3.85
CA THR A 374 -6.21 18.39 -4.37
C THR A 374 -7.00 17.35 -3.60
N SER A 375 -6.40 16.20 -3.28
CA SER A 375 -6.97 15.19 -2.38
C SER A 375 -7.29 15.73 -1.00
N HIS A 376 -6.38 16.48 -0.38
CA HIS A 376 -6.66 17.12 0.91
C HIS A 376 -7.85 18.08 0.83
N VAL A 377 -7.90 18.90 -0.23
CA VAL A 377 -8.98 19.86 -0.46
C VAL A 377 -10.32 19.15 -0.64
N LEU A 378 -10.38 18.07 -1.43
CA LEU A 378 -11.61 17.29 -1.63
C LEU A 378 -12.13 16.70 -0.32
N LYS A 379 -11.25 16.15 0.53
CA LYS A 379 -11.64 15.68 1.86
C LYS A 379 -12.12 16.81 2.76
N SER A 380 -11.47 17.98 2.71
CA SER A 380 -11.90 19.16 3.45
C SER A 380 -13.26 19.68 2.99
N LEU A 381 -13.51 19.73 1.68
CA LEU A 381 -14.82 20.07 1.10
C LEU A 381 -15.90 19.11 1.59
N ALA A 382 -15.64 17.80 1.57
CA ALA A 382 -16.58 16.79 2.04
C ALA A 382 -16.91 16.96 3.53
N THR A 383 -15.90 17.19 4.38
CA THR A 383 -16.11 17.40 5.82
C THR A 383 -16.85 18.73 6.09
N ILE A 384 -16.50 19.81 5.40
CA ILE A 384 -17.20 21.11 5.52
C ILE A 384 -18.66 21.01 5.10
N TYR A 385 -18.93 20.34 3.97
CA TYR A 385 -20.29 20.12 3.47
C TYR A 385 -21.14 19.39 4.52
N ARG A 386 -20.63 18.26 5.04
CA ARG A 386 -21.36 17.43 6.01
C ARG A 386 -21.55 18.12 7.36
N ASN A 387 -20.61 18.96 7.77
CA ASN A 387 -20.76 19.73 9.00
C ASN A 387 -21.87 20.79 8.92
N GLY A 388 -22.29 21.20 7.71
CA GLY A 388 -23.39 22.14 7.50
C GLY A 388 -23.10 23.58 7.98
N SER A 389 -21.85 23.91 8.28
CA SER A 389 -21.44 25.23 8.78
C SER A 389 -21.07 26.23 7.68
N SER A 390 -21.23 25.85 6.41
CA SER A 390 -20.89 26.69 5.27
C SER A 390 -21.99 26.69 4.21
N SER A 391 -21.84 27.60 3.24
CA SER A 391 -22.67 27.68 2.04
C SER A 391 -22.27 26.71 0.92
N LEU A 392 -21.31 25.82 1.16
CA LEU A 392 -20.83 24.85 0.18
C LEU A 392 -21.97 23.92 -0.27
N SER A 393 -22.19 23.80 -1.58
CA SER A 393 -23.21 22.92 -2.15
C SER A 393 -22.62 21.59 -2.67
N ALA A 394 -23.50 20.61 -2.94
CA ALA A 394 -23.08 19.35 -3.54
C ALA A 394 -22.54 19.56 -4.96
N GLU A 395 -23.10 20.50 -5.72
CA GLU A 395 -22.62 20.90 -7.05
C GLU A 395 -21.18 21.43 -7.00
N GLN A 396 -20.85 22.20 -5.96
CA GLN A 396 -19.50 22.73 -5.77
C GLN A 396 -18.48 21.65 -5.40
N TYR A 397 -18.88 20.65 -4.60
CA TYR A 397 -18.03 19.48 -4.34
C TYR A 397 -17.78 18.68 -5.62
N VAL A 398 -18.85 18.35 -6.37
CA VAL A 398 -18.74 17.59 -7.63
C VAL A 398 -18.00 18.37 -8.71
N GLN A 399 -18.12 19.70 -8.73
CA GLN A 399 -17.32 20.55 -9.61
C GLN A 399 -15.82 20.33 -9.39
N TYR A 400 -15.36 20.32 -8.14
CA TYR A 400 -13.94 20.09 -7.84
C TYR A 400 -13.49 18.66 -8.12
N LEU A 401 -14.33 17.66 -7.83
CA LEU A 401 -14.03 16.27 -8.17
C LEU A 401 -13.93 16.08 -9.69
N GLY A 402 -14.82 16.74 -10.46
CA GLY A 402 -14.78 16.75 -11.93
C GLY A 402 -13.56 17.48 -12.49
N ILE A 403 -13.15 18.60 -11.91
CA ILE A 403 -11.88 19.28 -12.25
C ILE A 403 -10.71 18.32 -12.00
N TYR A 404 -10.67 17.66 -10.84
CA TYR A 404 -9.59 16.73 -10.52
C TYR A 404 -9.55 15.51 -11.43
N ALA A 405 -10.71 14.95 -11.81
CA ALA A 405 -10.77 13.91 -12.84
C ALA A 405 -10.23 14.41 -14.18
N THR A 406 -10.61 15.63 -14.59
CA THR A 406 -10.12 16.27 -15.82
C THR A 406 -8.60 16.48 -15.81
N THR A 407 -8.02 16.92 -14.69
CA THR A 407 -6.57 17.05 -14.51
C THR A 407 -5.84 15.72 -14.66
N GLN A 408 -6.49 14.60 -14.39
CA GLN A 408 -5.91 13.26 -14.47
C GLN A 408 -5.99 12.65 -15.86
N HIS A 409 -5.60 13.43 -16.88
CA HIS A 409 -5.54 12.99 -18.27
C HIS A 409 -4.22 13.39 -18.93
N LYS A 410 -3.83 12.64 -19.96
CA LYS A 410 -2.77 13.00 -20.90
C LYS A 410 -3.15 12.46 -22.27
N ASN A 411 -3.19 13.34 -23.27
CA ASN A 411 -3.63 12.99 -24.63
C ASN A 411 -5.05 12.37 -24.68
N GLY A 412 -5.95 12.85 -23.83
CA GLY A 412 -7.35 12.41 -23.79
C GLY A 412 -7.58 11.02 -23.19
N VAL A 413 -6.59 10.43 -22.51
CA VAL A 413 -6.75 9.19 -21.72
C VAL A 413 -6.33 9.41 -20.27
N PRO A 414 -6.91 8.68 -19.31
CA PRO A 414 -6.55 8.78 -17.90
C PRO A 414 -5.06 8.60 -17.66
N TYR A 415 -4.48 9.52 -16.89
CA TYR A 415 -3.06 9.56 -16.58
C TYR A 415 -2.85 10.39 -15.31
N VAL A 416 -1.88 10.02 -14.47
CA VAL A 416 -1.51 10.82 -13.30
C VAL A 416 0.01 10.91 -13.24
N ALA A 417 0.52 12.13 -13.05
CA ALA A 417 1.91 12.42 -12.76
C ALA A 417 2.02 13.31 -11.51
N GLU A 418 3.17 13.95 -11.31
CA GLU A 418 3.48 14.66 -10.06
C GLU A 418 2.68 15.95 -9.90
N SER A 419 2.68 16.83 -10.90
CA SER A 419 1.96 18.11 -10.85
C SER A 419 1.52 18.60 -12.22
N HIS A 420 0.47 19.41 -12.26
CA HIS A 420 -0.15 19.93 -13.47
C HIS A 420 -0.09 21.46 -13.55
N TYR A 421 0.01 21.98 -14.78
CA TYR A 421 -0.16 23.42 -15.00
C TYR A 421 -1.63 23.80 -14.74
N PRO A 422 -1.93 24.83 -13.92
CA PRO A 422 -3.30 25.13 -13.51
C PRO A 422 -4.18 25.66 -14.65
N SER A 423 -3.59 26.15 -15.74
CA SER A 423 -4.28 26.79 -16.87
C SER A 423 -4.01 26.14 -18.23
N GLN A 424 -3.18 25.09 -18.28
CA GLN A 424 -2.78 24.41 -19.52
C GLN A 424 -3.04 22.93 -19.35
N GLU A 425 -3.52 22.25 -20.39
CA GLU A 425 -3.74 20.79 -20.41
C GLU A 425 -2.41 20.04 -20.57
N GLU A 426 -1.52 20.23 -19.61
CA GLU A 426 -0.19 19.64 -19.62
C GLU A 426 0.31 19.44 -18.18
N TRP A 427 0.92 18.28 -17.94
CA TRP A 427 1.62 17.99 -16.70
C TRP A 427 2.88 18.83 -16.60
N SER A 428 3.01 19.59 -15.51
CA SER A 428 4.20 20.37 -15.24
C SER A 428 5.38 19.48 -14.82
N ALA A 429 5.15 18.41 -14.08
CA ALA A 429 6.17 17.43 -13.69
C ALA A 429 5.77 16.02 -14.13
N ASP A 430 6.39 15.58 -15.22
CA ASP A 430 6.09 14.34 -15.94
C ASP A 430 7.36 13.79 -16.61
N GLY A 431 8.30 13.36 -15.79
CA GLY A 431 9.55 12.72 -16.21
C GLY A 431 9.30 11.29 -16.70
N SER A 432 9.91 10.93 -17.82
CA SER A 432 9.79 9.58 -18.37
C SER A 432 10.50 8.54 -17.51
N ASN A 433 9.87 7.36 -17.35
CA ASN A 433 10.33 6.27 -16.49
C ASN A 433 10.50 6.73 -15.02
N HIS A 434 9.63 7.64 -14.59
CA HIS A 434 9.69 8.29 -13.28
C HIS A 434 8.30 8.64 -12.78
N SER A 435 7.61 9.57 -13.45
CA SER A 435 6.38 10.19 -12.96
C SER A 435 5.10 9.46 -13.40
N GLU A 436 5.20 8.48 -14.31
CA GLU A 436 4.04 7.74 -14.77
C GLU A 436 3.31 7.05 -13.59
N HIS A 437 1.98 7.19 -13.56
CA HIS A 437 1.09 6.57 -12.58
C HIS A 437 1.34 6.97 -11.11
N TYR A 438 2.02 8.08 -10.87
CA TYR A 438 2.50 8.53 -9.55
C TYR A 438 1.46 8.41 -8.41
N GLN A 439 1.82 7.68 -7.35
CA GLN A 439 0.91 7.36 -6.26
C GLN A 439 1.18 8.22 -5.03
N HIS A 440 0.84 9.50 -5.17
CA HIS A 440 1.06 10.54 -4.16
C HIS A 440 -0.24 11.27 -3.78
N SER A 441 -1.40 10.63 -3.98
CA SER A 441 -2.72 11.25 -3.78
C SER A 441 -3.82 10.20 -3.63
N THR A 442 -4.96 10.59 -3.04
CA THR A 442 -6.22 9.82 -3.17
C THR A 442 -7.01 10.27 -4.38
N ASN A 443 -7.92 9.41 -4.85
CA ASN A 443 -9.01 9.77 -5.75
C ASN A 443 -10.22 8.87 -5.51
N ASN A 444 -9.99 7.56 -5.45
CA ASN A 444 -11.05 6.58 -5.25
C ASN A 444 -11.63 6.66 -3.84
N ASP A 445 -10.82 6.97 -2.83
CA ASP A 445 -11.34 7.27 -1.49
C ASP A 445 -12.25 8.51 -1.51
N ASP A 446 -11.94 9.52 -2.33
CA ASP A 446 -12.75 10.74 -2.44
C ASP A 446 -14.08 10.44 -3.14
N VAL A 447 -14.08 9.56 -4.16
CA VAL A 447 -15.30 9.04 -4.79
C VAL A 447 -16.14 8.23 -3.80
N ILE A 448 -15.53 7.28 -3.08
CA ILE A 448 -16.25 6.37 -2.17
C ILE A 448 -16.80 7.12 -0.96
N THR A 449 -15.96 7.91 -0.28
CA THR A 449 -16.33 8.56 0.98
C THR A 449 -16.98 9.91 0.81
N GLY A 450 -16.71 10.62 -0.30
CA GLY A 450 -17.29 11.92 -0.59
C GLY A 450 -18.51 11.79 -1.49
N LEU A 451 -18.29 11.49 -2.77
CA LEU A 451 -19.36 11.42 -3.78
C LEU A 451 -20.45 10.40 -3.42
N LEU A 452 -20.07 9.14 -3.22
CA LEU A 452 -20.99 8.03 -2.90
C LEU A 452 -21.31 7.96 -1.40
N GLY A 453 -20.54 8.66 -0.58
CA GLY A 453 -20.89 8.95 0.80
C GLY A 453 -20.80 7.78 1.77
N ILE A 454 -19.94 6.80 1.54
CA ILE A 454 -19.69 5.75 2.53
C ILE A 454 -18.89 6.36 3.67
N ILE A 455 -19.51 6.50 4.85
CA ILE A 455 -18.86 7.09 6.03
C ILE A 455 -18.37 5.94 6.91
N PRO A 456 -17.04 5.70 7.01
CA PRO A 456 -16.52 4.63 7.84
C PRO A 456 -16.82 4.88 9.31
N ARG A 457 -17.23 3.82 10.02
CA ARG A 457 -17.58 3.85 11.44
C ARG A 457 -16.96 2.69 12.19
N SER A 458 -16.78 2.84 13.50
CA SER A 458 -16.24 1.78 14.37
C SER A 458 -17.30 0.82 14.91
N ASP A 459 -18.59 1.15 14.77
CA ASP A 459 -19.71 0.29 15.14
C ASP A 459 -20.28 -0.43 13.90
N ASP A 460 -21.15 -1.41 14.11
CA ASP A 460 -21.76 -2.22 13.03
C ASP A 460 -22.85 -1.46 12.24
N LEU A 461 -22.85 -0.12 12.28
CA LEU A 461 -23.76 0.71 11.52
C LEU A 461 -23.08 1.17 10.23
N LEU A 462 -23.66 0.82 9.09
CA LEU A 462 -23.32 1.42 7.80
C LEU A 462 -24.01 2.77 7.68
N GLU A 463 -23.25 3.82 7.39
CA GLU A 463 -23.76 5.16 7.12
C GLU A 463 -23.46 5.57 5.67
N VAL A 464 -24.51 5.90 4.92
CA VAL A 464 -24.46 6.35 3.53
C VAL A 464 -25.00 7.78 3.46
N SER A 465 -24.13 8.74 3.16
CA SER A 465 -24.42 10.17 3.09
C SER A 465 -23.73 10.80 1.86
N PRO A 466 -24.30 10.58 0.64
CA PRO A 466 -23.69 11.00 -0.62
C PRO A 466 -23.69 12.52 -0.79
N ILE A 467 -22.65 13.05 -1.45
CA ILE A 467 -22.56 14.47 -1.84
C ILE A 467 -22.84 14.56 -3.35
N VAL A 468 -24.09 14.26 -3.71
CA VAL A 468 -24.55 14.24 -5.11
C VAL A 468 -25.46 15.44 -5.41
N PRO A 469 -25.34 16.05 -6.60
CA PRO A 469 -26.26 17.08 -7.07
C PRO A 469 -27.70 16.59 -7.17
N GLN A 470 -28.67 17.50 -7.03
CA GLN A 470 -30.10 17.13 -7.04
C GLN A 470 -30.59 16.51 -8.37
N ASN A 471 -29.85 16.71 -9.47
CA ASN A 471 -30.21 16.18 -10.79
C ASN A 471 -29.68 14.76 -11.06
N TRP A 472 -28.94 14.16 -10.12
CA TRP A 472 -28.49 12.76 -10.25
C TRP A 472 -29.65 11.82 -9.93
N THR A 473 -30.09 11.06 -10.94
CA THR A 473 -31.22 10.14 -10.80
C THR A 473 -30.80 8.72 -10.42
N TYR A 474 -29.50 8.40 -10.48
CA TYR A 474 -28.95 7.13 -10.05
C TYR A 474 -27.49 7.24 -9.61
N PHE A 475 -27.06 6.31 -8.78
CA PHE A 475 -25.66 5.93 -8.56
C PHE A 475 -25.61 4.52 -7.97
N ALA A 476 -24.49 3.82 -8.13
CA ALA A 476 -24.27 2.53 -7.47
C ALA A 476 -22.81 2.29 -7.10
N ILE A 477 -22.62 1.45 -6.09
CA ILE A 477 -21.36 0.77 -5.78
C ILE A 477 -21.65 -0.69 -5.41
N GLU A 478 -20.89 -1.62 -6.00
CA GLU A 478 -20.99 -3.07 -5.79
C GLU A 478 -19.62 -3.65 -5.46
N ASN A 479 -19.60 -4.78 -4.74
CA ASN A 479 -18.38 -5.44 -4.23
C ASN A 479 -17.56 -4.57 -3.25
N LEU A 480 -18.22 -3.63 -2.55
CA LEU A 480 -17.55 -2.81 -1.54
C LEU A 480 -17.24 -3.67 -0.31
N HIS A 481 -15.96 -3.90 -0.03
CA HIS A 481 -15.55 -4.57 1.20
C HIS A 481 -15.71 -3.64 2.40
N TYR A 482 -16.55 -4.04 3.36
CA TYR A 482 -16.78 -3.27 4.59
C TYR A 482 -17.14 -4.20 5.75
N HIS A 483 -16.43 -4.10 6.88
CA HIS A 483 -16.65 -4.88 8.11
C HIS A 483 -16.70 -6.40 7.87
N GLY A 484 -15.89 -6.91 6.93
CA GLY A 484 -15.85 -8.32 6.57
C GLY A 484 -17.00 -8.79 5.67
N HIS A 485 -17.79 -7.87 5.12
CA HIS A 485 -18.88 -8.12 4.18
C HIS A 485 -18.58 -7.57 2.80
N LEU A 486 -19.30 -8.06 1.79
CA LEU A 486 -19.41 -7.42 0.48
C LEU A 486 -20.74 -6.69 0.39
N LEU A 487 -20.67 -5.37 0.30
CA LEU A 487 -21.83 -4.49 0.23
C LEU A 487 -22.11 -4.07 -1.22
N THR A 488 -23.40 -3.89 -1.49
CA THR A 488 -23.89 -3.26 -2.71
C THR A 488 -24.92 -2.21 -2.35
N ILE A 489 -24.72 -0.99 -2.82
CA ILE A 489 -25.57 0.16 -2.53
C ILE A 489 -26.00 0.75 -3.86
N LEU A 490 -27.30 0.77 -4.10
CA LEU A 490 -27.91 1.22 -5.35
C LEU A 490 -28.90 2.33 -5.03
N TYR A 491 -28.74 3.50 -5.63
CA TYR A 491 -29.77 4.53 -5.67
C TYR A 491 -30.32 4.65 -7.08
N ASP A 492 -31.64 4.57 -7.20
CA ASP A 492 -32.37 4.70 -8.46
C ASP A 492 -33.69 5.43 -8.20
N GLN A 493 -33.84 6.63 -8.75
CA GLN A 493 -34.95 7.51 -8.42
C GLN A 493 -36.32 6.93 -8.80
N ASP A 494 -36.42 6.22 -9.93
CA ASP A 494 -37.67 5.64 -10.42
C ASP A 494 -37.69 4.09 -10.37
N GLY A 495 -36.53 3.46 -10.14
CA GLY A 495 -36.39 2.02 -9.99
C GLY A 495 -36.22 1.27 -11.32
N SER A 496 -36.08 1.97 -12.45
CA SER A 496 -35.99 1.37 -13.78
C SER A 496 -34.59 0.94 -14.19
N ARG A 497 -33.52 1.45 -13.55
CA ARG A 497 -32.13 1.16 -13.92
C ARG A 497 -31.68 -0.20 -13.40
N TYR A 498 -31.97 -0.50 -12.13
CA TYR A 498 -31.53 -1.75 -11.48
C TYR A 498 -32.66 -2.75 -11.21
N GLU A 499 -33.92 -2.37 -11.49
CA GLU A 499 -35.11 -3.22 -11.33
C GLU A 499 -35.35 -3.74 -9.90
N VAL A 500 -34.88 -3.01 -8.87
CA VAL A 500 -35.04 -3.35 -7.43
C VAL A 500 -36.02 -2.43 -6.68
N GLY A 501 -36.73 -1.58 -7.42
CA GLY A 501 -37.63 -0.55 -6.91
C GLY A 501 -36.94 0.81 -6.68
N PRO A 502 -37.70 1.89 -6.50
CA PRO A 502 -37.17 3.23 -6.36
C PRO A 502 -36.46 3.46 -5.00
N GLY A 503 -35.62 4.50 -4.98
CA GLY A 503 -34.86 4.95 -3.82
C GLY A 503 -33.52 4.24 -3.66
N LEU A 504 -32.97 4.28 -2.45
CA LEU A 504 -31.71 3.63 -2.10
C LEU A 504 -31.98 2.24 -1.53
N THR A 505 -31.27 1.23 -2.06
CA THR A 505 -31.31 -0.16 -1.61
C THR A 505 -29.91 -0.63 -1.23
N ILE A 506 -29.80 -1.37 -0.13
CA ILE A 506 -28.54 -1.93 0.36
C ILE A 506 -28.64 -3.45 0.41
N TYR A 507 -27.63 -4.11 -0.14
CA TYR A 507 -27.37 -5.54 -0.01
C TYR A 507 -26.09 -5.76 0.82
N CYS A 508 -26.11 -6.81 1.64
CA CYS A 508 -24.97 -7.32 2.36
C CYS A 508 -24.86 -8.81 2.05
N ASP A 509 -23.72 -9.24 1.50
CA ASP A 509 -23.44 -10.61 1.10
C ASP A 509 -24.57 -11.22 0.24
N GLY A 510 -24.97 -10.47 -0.80
CA GLY A 510 -26.02 -10.91 -1.73
C GLY A 510 -27.45 -10.72 -1.24
N SER A 511 -27.65 -10.40 0.05
CA SER A 511 -28.97 -10.31 0.67
C SER A 511 -29.41 -8.87 0.87
N LYS A 512 -30.62 -8.51 0.43
CA LYS A 512 -31.20 -7.18 0.65
C LYS A 512 -31.45 -6.95 2.15
N ILE A 513 -30.81 -5.93 2.73
CA ILE A 513 -30.94 -5.59 4.16
C ILE A 513 -31.68 -4.27 4.40
N PHE A 514 -31.73 -3.37 3.40
CA PHE A 514 -32.32 -2.05 3.57
C PHE A 514 -32.92 -1.52 2.26
N ASN A 515 -33.97 -0.71 2.37
CA ASN A 515 -34.51 0.11 1.29
C ASN A 515 -35.22 1.35 1.84
N CYS A 516 -35.01 2.51 1.22
CA CYS A 516 -35.68 3.76 1.57
C CYS A 516 -35.87 4.67 0.35
N ASN A 517 -36.83 5.59 0.41
CA ASN A 517 -37.03 6.61 -0.62
C ASN A 517 -36.20 7.87 -0.32
N SER A 518 -34.88 7.72 -0.24
CA SER A 518 -33.89 8.76 0.05
C SER A 518 -32.57 8.41 -0.64
N THR A 519 -31.67 9.38 -0.83
CA THR A 519 -30.28 9.13 -1.25
C THR A 519 -29.37 8.76 -0.08
N SER A 520 -29.81 8.97 1.16
CA SER A 520 -29.04 8.67 2.37
C SER A 520 -29.70 7.56 3.19
N ALA A 521 -28.86 6.78 3.87
CA ALA A 521 -29.31 5.65 4.68
C ALA A 521 -28.39 5.38 5.88
N GLN A 522 -28.97 4.77 6.91
CA GLN A 522 -28.25 4.10 7.99
C GLN A 522 -28.82 2.69 8.11
N ALA A 523 -27.94 1.68 8.07
CA ALA A 523 -28.34 0.27 8.11
C ALA A 523 -27.43 -0.51 9.05
N ASN A 524 -28.01 -1.35 9.91
CA ASN A 524 -27.23 -2.25 10.74
C ASN A 524 -26.68 -3.40 9.88
N LEU A 525 -25.41 -3.71 10.06
CA LEU A 525 -24.77 -4.86 9.45
C LEU A 525 -24.97 -6.10 10.33
N PRO A 526 -25.17 -7.28 9.73
CA PRO A 526 -25.12 -8.53 10.49
C PRO A 526 -23.70 -8.76 11.03
N PRO A 527 -23.51 -9.57 12.07
CA PRO A 527 -22.17 -9.97 12.49
C PRO A 527 -21.43 -10.72 11.36
N SER A 528 -20.18 -10.34 11.11
CA SER A 528 -19.35 -11.02 10.10
C SER A 528 -18.96 -12.42 10.54
N GLN A 529 -18.94 -13.36 9.58
CA GLN A 529 -18.36 -14.70 9.74
C GLN A 529 -17.01 -14.77 9.03
N THR A 530 -16.00 -14.12 9.58
CA THR A 530 -14.63 -14.17 9.04
C THR A 530 -13.88 -15.38 9.60
N SER A 531 -13.52 -16.32 8.73
CA SER A 531 -12.50 -17.32 9.04
C SER A 531 -11.15 -16.82 8.50
N VAL A 532 -10.27 -16.38 9.39
CA VAL A 532 -8.90 -15.99 9.02
C VAL A 532 -8.02 -17.24 9.06
N GLY A 533 -7.66 -17.75 7.88
CA GLY A 533 -6.62 -18.76 7.74
C GLY A 533 -5.25 -18.11 7.57
N PRO A 534 -4.14 -18.80 7.90
CA PRO A 534 -2.81 -18.30 7.61
C PRO A 534 -2.62 -18.17 6.08
N ALA A 535 -2.27 -16.98 5.63
CA ALA A 535 -2.06 -16.71 4.21
C ALA A 535 -0.73 -17.32 3.73
N PRO A 536 -0.67 -17.92 2.53
CA PRO A 536 0.59 -18.34 1.94
C PRO A 536 1.57 -17.17 1.80
N ILE A 537 2.87 -17.47 1.95
CA ILE A 537 3.94 -16.45 1.94
C ILE A 537 4.75 -16.59 0.66
N ASN A 538 4.94 -15.48 -0.07
CA ASN A 538 5.86 -15.43 -1.19
C ASN A 538 7.31 -15.36 -0.69
N ILE A 539 8.14 -16.33 -1.08
CA ILE A 539 9.54 -16.44 -0.68
C ILE A 539 10.53 -16.08 -1.80
N ALA A 540 10.02 -15.68 -2.96
CA ALA A 540 10.84 -15.28 -4.09
C ALA A 540 11.27 -13.81 -4.04
N GLY A 541 10.60 -12.96 -3.26
CA GLY A 541 10.89 -11.52 -3.18
C GLY A 541 12.33 -11.22 -2.74
N ASN A 542 13.01 -10.38 -3.51
CA ASN A 542 14.37 -9.89 -3.28
C ASN A 542 14.41 -8.37 -3.47
N PRO A 543 14.04 -7.60 -2.42
CA PRO A 543 14.08 -6.14 -2.48
C PRO A 543 15.49 -5.56 -2.29
N ILE A 544 16.49 -6.40 -1.99
CA ILE A 544 17.88 -5.98 -1.71
C ILE A 544 18.67 -5.79 -3.00
N GLY A 545 18.50 -6.68 -3.97
CA GLY A 545 19.16 -6.56 -5.27
C GLY A 545 19.98 -7.78 -5.70
N ILE A 546 20.69 -7.58 -6.81
CA ILE A 546 21.57 -8.58 -7.41
C ILE A 546 22.63 -9.04 -6.40
N GLY A 547 22.79 -10.37 -6.29
CA GLY A 547 23.76 -11.00 -5.39
C GLY A 547 23.24 -11.27 -3.98
N ALA A 548 22.07 -10.77 -3.61
CA ALA A 548 21.35 -11.18 -2.41
C ALA A 548 20.41 -12.35 -2.71
N TYR A 549 20.14 -13.18 -1.71
CA TYR A 549 19.17 -14.28 -1.85
C TYR A 549 17.73 -13.77 -1.72
N PRO A 550 16.77 -14.41 -2.40
CA PRO A 550 16.98 -15.44 -3.43
C PRO A 550 17.66 -14.89 -4.69
N LEU A 551 18.49 -15.73 -5.32
CA LEU A 551 19.25 -15.38 -6.52
C LEU A 551 18.41 -15.67 -7.77
N ALA A 552 18.42 -14.75 -8.74
CA ALA A 552 17.81 -14.94 -10.05
C ALA A 552 18.88 -15.05 -11.15
N ASN A 553 18.81 -16.10 -11.97
CA ASN A 553 19.67 -16.32 -13.13
C ASN A 553 18.85 -16.79 -14.32
N ALA A 554 19.31 -16.54 -15.54
CA ALA A 554 18.67 -17.06 -16.74
C ALA A 554 19.69 -17.60 -17.76
N THR A 555 19.27 -18.52 -18.62
CA THR A 555 20.11 -19.03 -19.73
C THR A 555 20.40 -17.97 -20.78
N PHE A 556 19.49 -17.00 -20.90
CA PHE A 556 19.63 -15.80 -21.72
C PHE A 556 18.84 -14.67 -21.08
N THR A 557 19.38 -13.46 -21.12
CA THR A 557 18.68 -12.22 -20.75
C THR A 557 19.00 -11.16 -21.79
N PHE A 558 17.99 -10.42 -22.25
CA PHE A 558 18.22 -9.27 -23.10
C PHE A 558 19.04 -8.21 -22.37
N PHE A 559 19.97 -7.54 -23.05
CA PHE A 559 21.03 -6.76 -22.38
C PHE A 559 20.55 -5.54 -21.57
N THR A 560 19.32 -5.07 -21.78
CA THR A 560 18.69 -3.99 -20.98
C THR A 560 17.86 -4.49 -19.82
N ASP A 561 17.60 -5.80 -19.76
CA ASP A 561 16.77 -6.44 -18.75
C ASP A 561 17.64 -7.10 -17.67
N SER A 562 17.01 -7.61 -16.61
CA SER A 562 17.70 -8.32 -15.55
C SER A 562 16.83 -9.45 -15.02
N PRO A 563 17.38 -10.67 -14.75
CA PRO A 563 16.63 -11.72 -14.06
C PRO A 563 16.14 -11.27 -12.68
N TRP A 564 16.84 -10.33 -12.04
CA TRP A 564 16.43 -9.81 -10.73
C TRP A 564 15.12 -9.04 -10.78
N LYS A 565 14.81 -8.35 -11.90
CA LYS A 565 13.54 -7.65 -12.08
C LYS A 565 12.32 -8.56 -12.04
N ALA A 566 12.52 -9.87 -12.21
CA ALA A 566 11.45 -10.86 -12.08
C ALA A 566 11.21 -11.33 -10.63
N ILE A 567 11.95 -10.81 -9.66
CA ILE A 567 11.79 -11.13 -8.24
C ILE A 567 12.02 -9.91 -7.33
N ASP A 568 12.01 -8.69 -7.87
CA ASP A 568 12.29 -7.48 -7.09
C ASP A 568 11.06 -6.92 -6.36
N GLY A 569 9.92 -7.57 -6.59
CA GLY A 569 8.64 -7.30 -5.96
C GLY A 569 7.76 -6.33 -6.72
N TYR A 570 8.27 -5.62 -7.73
CA TYR A 570 7.48 -4.66 -8.49
C TYR A 570 6.64 -5.37 -9.54
N LEU A 571 5.35 -5.05 -9.62
CA LEU A 571 4.47 -5.69 -10.58
C LEU A 571 3.68 -4.68 -11.41
N PHE A 572 4.20 -4.43 -12.61
CA PHE A 572 3.52 -3.65 -13.63
C PHE A 572 3.95 -4.12 -15.03
N TYR A 573 3.03 -4.04 -15.99
CA TYR A 573 3.18 -4.63 -17.33
C TYR A 573 3.38 -3.59 -18.42
N ASP A 574 3.73 -2.36 -18.01
CA ASP A 574 3.94 -1.23 -18.89
C ASP A 574 5.25 -1.38 -19.69
N SER A 575 5.33 -0.67 -20.80
CA SER A 575 6.57 -0.64 -21.59
C SER A 575 7.57 0.34 -20.99
N ILE A 576 7.06 1.48 -20.53
CA ILE A 576 7.71 2.50 -19.73
C ILE A 576 6.66 2.95 -18.69
N PRO A 577 6.97 2.93 -17.38
CA PRO A 577 8.19 2.39 -16.79
C PRO A 577 8.34 0.88 -17.05
N ASP A 578 9.57 0.37 -17.13
CA ASP A 578 9.82 -1.06 -17.36
C ASP A 578 10.20 -1.80 -16.07
N ASN A 579 9.49 -2.90 -15.79
CA ASN A 579 9.93 -3.91 -14.84
C ASN A 579 9.68 -5.30 -15.38
N ARG A 580 10.72 -5.90 -15.96
CA ARG A 580 10.63 -7.23 -16.58
C ARG A 580 11.99 -7.88 -16.75
N TRP A 581 11.94 -9.21 -16.84
CA TRP A 581 12.95 -10.03 -17.51
C TRP A 581 12.38 -10.52 -18.85
N THR A 582 13.16 -10.47 -19.92
CA THR A 582 12.82 -11.09 -21.20
C THR A 582 13.99 -11.87 -21.80
N ASN A 583 13.65 -12.86 -22.64
CA ASN A 583 14.63 -13.52 -23.51
C ASN A 583 14.71 -12.91 -24.91
N TYR A 584 14.34 -11.64 -25.07
CA TYR A 584 14.28 -10.96 -26.37
C TYR A 584 15.58 -11.11 -27.16
N GLN A 585 15.48 -11.45 -28.45
CA GLN A 585 16.60 -11.76 -29.35
C GLN A 585 17.41 -13.01 -29.01
N SER A 586 16.98 -13.85 -28.06
CA SER A 586 17.59 -15.17 -27.86
C SER A 586 17.57 -15.97 -29.17
N PRO A 587 18.70 -16.62 -29.55
CA PRO A 587 18.74 -17.52 -30.70
C PRO A 587 18.05 -18.86 -30.41
N SER A 588 17.81 -19.17 -29.14
CA SER A 588 17.17 -20.42 -28.71
C SER A 588 15.65 -20.37 -28.94
N THR A 589 15.04 -21.54 -29.05
CA THR A 589 13.56 -21.66 -29.06
C THR A 589 12.95 -21.63 -27.67
N ASN A 590 13.79 -21.70 -26.64
CA ASN A 590 13.42 -21.69 -25.24
C ASN A 590 14.59 -21.21 -24.38
N ASP A 591 14.25 -20.62 -23.25
CA ASP A 591 15.20 -20.22 -22.22
C ASP A 591 14.59 -20.48 -20.84
N THR A 592 15.45 -20.62 -19.84
CA THR A 592 15.06 -20.83 -18.46
C THR A 592 15.39 -19.60 -17.62
N LEU A 593 14.42 -19.14 -16.82
CA LEU A 593 14.64 -18.31 -15.64
C LEU A 593 14.65 -19.20 -14.40
N GLN A 594 15.67 -19.08 -13.54
CA GLN A 594 15.81 -19.88 -12.32
C GLN A 594 16.01 -18.99 -11.10
N ILE A 595 15.20 -19.25 -10.06
CA ILE A 595 15.30 -18.63 -8.74
C ILE A 595 15.90 -19.66 -7.77
N THR A 596 16.94 -19.27 -7.03
CA THR A 596 17.66 -20.14 -6.09
C THR A 596 17.58 -19.57 -4.68
N PHE A 597 17.06 -20.36 -3.75
CA PHE A 597 16.91 -19.99 -2.35
C PHE A 597 18.19 -20.25 -1.55
N ALA A 598 18.34 -19.55 -0.43
CA ALA A 598 19.51 -19.69 0.44
C ALA A 598 19.60 -21.08 1.08
N ARG A 599 18.45 -21.76 1.24
CA ARG A 599 18.31 -23.14 1.72
C ARG A 599 17.15 -23.83 1.01
N PRO A 600 17.05 -25.17 1.04
CA PRO A 600 15.85 -25.87 0.59
C PRO A 600 14.58 -25.40 1.32
N ARG A 601 13.48 -25.26 0.58
CA ARG A 601 12.17 -24.79 1.05
C ARG A 601 11.07 -25.72 0.56
N ASN A 602 10.09 -25.97 1.41
CA ASN A 602 8.84 -26.64 1.03
C ASN A 602 7.93 -25.62 0.34
N ILE A 603 7.64 -25.85 -0.94
CA ILE A 603 6.83 -24.95 -1.76
C ILE A 603 5.58 -25.68 -2.27
N SER A 604 4.48 -24.94 -2.46
CA SER A 604 3.19 -25.50 -2.86
C SER A 604 2.60 -24.89 -4.14
N SER A 605 3.10 -23.71 -4.56
CA SER A 605 2.75 -23.14 -5.85
C SER A 605 3.77 -22.13 -6.36
N VAL A 606 3.71 -21.86 -7.66
CA VAL A 606 4.47 -20.83 -8.36
C VAL A 606 3.49 -19.95 -9.12
N THR A 607 3.64 -18.62 -9.05
CA THR A 607 2.85 -17.67 -9.84
C THR A 607 3.75 -16.94 -10.81
N LEU A 608 3.32 -16.85 -12.07
CA LEU A 608 4.04 -16.15 -13.14
C LEU A 608 3.20 -14.95 -13.61
N ALA A 609 3.71 -13.75 -13.42
CA ALA A 609 3.18 -12.53 -14.03
C ALA A 609 3.74 -12.39 -15.45
N LEU A 610 3.05 -12.98 -16.43
CA LEU A 610 3.56 -13.08 -17.80
C LEU A 610 3.41 -11.75 -18.54
N PHE A 611 4.48 -11.30 -19.19
CA PHE A 611 4.50 -10.04 -19.94
C PHE A 611 4.19 -10.29 -21.42
N SER A 612 3.32 -9.47 -22.00
CA SER A 612 3.03 -9.47 -23.43
C SER A 612 2.83 -8.05 -23.93
N ASP A 613 3.60 -7.65 -24.94
CA ASP A 613 3.53 -6.34 -25.58
C ASP A 613 3.16 -6.41 -27.06
N VAL A 614 2.78 -7.58 -27.59
CA VAL A 614 2.38 -7.76 -29.00
C VAL A 614 1.21 -6.88 -29.40
N ALA A 615 0.23 -6.67 -28.51
CA ALA A 615 -0.89 -5.76 -28.74
C ALA A 615 -0.45 -4.29 -28.87
N ARG A 616 0.73 -3.97 -28.32
CA ARG A 616 1.39 -2.66 -28.38
C ARG A 616 2.46 -2.58 -29.47
N GLY A 617 2.52 -3.57 -30.37
CA GLY A 617 3.50 -3.64 -31.46
C GLY A 617 4.89 -4.15 -31.05
N GLY A 618 5.02 -4.69 -29.83
CA GLY A 618 6.26 -5.28 -29.33
C GLY A 618 6.46 -6.74 -29.76
N GLY A 619 7.55 -7.34 -29.27
CA GLY A 619 8.03 -8.67 -29.69
C GLY A 619 7.93 -9.75 -28.61
N ILE A 620 7.33 -9.45 -27.46
CA ILE A 620 7.26 -10.35 -26.30
C ILE A 620 5.82 -10.81 -26.12
N ASP A 621 5.63 -12.11 -25.93
CA ASP A 621 4.32 -12.71 -25.68
C ASP A 621 4.40 -13.83 -24.65
N VAL A 622 3.24 -14.28 -24.18
CA VAL A 622 3.12 -15.47 -23.34
C VAL A 622 3.70 -16.70 -24.05
N PRO A 623 4.37 -17.63 -23.34
CA PRO A 623 4.99 -18.80 -23.95
C PRO A 623 3.97 -19.74 -24.62
N ALA A 624 4.42 -20.50 -25.63
CA ALA A 624 3.62 -21.55 -26.26
C ALA A 624 3.40 -22.76 -25.33
N ARG A 625 4.39 -23.02 -24.48
CA ARG A 625 4.40 -24.03 -23.43
C ARG A 625 5.45 -23.66 -22.39
N LEU A 626 5.29 -24.17 -21.18
CA LEU A 626 6.28 -23.99 -20.10
C LEU A 626 6.46 -25.26 -19.27
N GLU A 627 7.63 -25.40 -18.70
CA GLU A 627 8.00 -26.46 -17.75
C GLU A 627 8.52 -25.80 -16.47
N ILE A 628 7.92 -26.13 -15.32
CA ILE A 628 8.37 -25.71 -14.00
C ILE A 628 9.01 -26.92 -13.33
N TYR A 629 10.23 -26.78 -12.81
CA TYR A 629 10.97 -27.85 -12.17
C TYR A 629 11.73 -27.37 -10.94
N GLY A 630 11.98 -28.29 -10.00
CA GLY A 630 12.78 -28.08 -8.81
C GLY A 630 13.86 -29.17 -8.65
N SER A 631 14.43 -29.27 -7.46
CA SER A 631 15.53 -30.19 -7.15
C SER A 631 15.17 -31.67 -7.35
N SER A 632 13.89 -32.03 -7.20
CA SER A 632 13.39 -33.41 -7.36
C SER A 632 12.85 -33.72 -8.77
N GLY A 633 12.86 -32.75 -9.69
CA GLY A 633 12.37 -32.91 -11.06
C GLY A 633 11.19 -31.98 -11.41
N SER A 634 10.32 -32.44 -12.32
CA SER A 634 9.20 -31.65 -12.84
C SER A 634 8.14 -31.39 -11.76
N LEU A 635 7.75 -30.12 -11.60
CA LEU A 635 6.68 -29.67 -10.70
C LEU A 635 5.37 -29.41 -11.46
N ALA A 636 5.47 -28.72 -12.61
CA ALA A 636 4.34 -28.49 -13.49
C ALA A 636 4.78 -28.47 -14.97
N ASN A 637 3.88 -28.88 -15.87
CA ASN A 637 4.12 -28.85 -17.30
C ASN A 637 2.83 -28.46 -18.00
N LEU A 638 2.87 -27.36 -18.75
CA LEU A 638 1.72 -26.87 -19.50
C LEU A 638 2.03 -26.91 -20.99
N SER A 639 1.27 -27.71 -21.72
CA SER A 639 1.25 -27.73 -23.19
C SER A 639 -0.17 -27.50 -23.70
N GLY A 640 -0.40 -26.41 -24.44
CA GLY A 640 -1.70 -26.15 -25.08
C GLY A 640 -2.82 -25.60 -24.17
N GLY A 641 -2.50 -24.85 -23.12
CA GLY A 641 -3.46 -24.12 -22.27
C GLY A 641 -3.50 -22.59 -22.53
N TRP A 642 -4.53 -21.91 -22.01
CA TRP A 642 -4.64 -20.45 -22.08
C TRP A 642 -3.83 -19.81 -20.94
N LEU A 643 -2.72 -19.16 -21.29
CA LEU A 643 -1.96 -18.30 -20.39
C LEU A 643 -2.49 -16.87 -20.51
N LEU A 644 -2.71 -16.21 -19.39
CA LEU A 644 -3.18 -14.83 -19.35
C LEU A 644 -2.01 -13.89 -19.64
N PRO A 645 -2.08 -13.06 -20.72
CA PRO A 645 -1.10 -12.02 -20.97
C PRO A 645 -1.31 -10.85 -20.01
N ASN A 646 -0.21 -10.29 -19.50
CA ASN A 646 -0.21 -9.16 -18.56
C ASN A 646 -1.09 -9.41 -17.32
N ASP A 647 -1.09 -10.64 -16.84
CA ASP A 647 -1.79 -11.06 -15.63
C ASP A 647 -1.02 -12.22 -14.95
N ARG A 648 -1.44 -12.56 -13.73
CA ARG A 648 -0.87 -13.65 -12.93
C ARG A 648 -1.40 -15.01 -13.38
N ASN A 649 -0.51 -15.99 -13.45
CA ASN A 649 -0.82 -17.38 -13.77
C ASN A 649 -0.27 -18.29 -12.66
N THR A 650 -1.15 -18.90 -11.85
CA THR A 650 -0.75 -19.68 -10.67
C THR A 650 -0.81 -21.18 -10.93
N PHE A 651 0.30 -21.87 -10.62
CA PHE A 651 0.49 -23.31 -10.76
C PHE A 651 0.65 -23.94 -9.39
N SER A 652 -0.37 -24.68 -8.94
CA SER A 652 -0.36 -25.38 -7.65
C SER A 652 -0.04 -26.86 -7.81
N PHE A 653 0.67 -27.42 -6.83
CA PHE A 653 1.10 -28.83 -6.80
C PHE A 653 1.25 -29.31 -5.35
N GLU A 654 1.44 -30.62 -5.15
CA GLU A 654 1.72 -31.17 -3.82
C GLU A 654 3.02 -30.58 -3.25
N GLU A 655 3.03 -30.31 -1.95
CA GLU A 655 4.17 -29.68 -1.29
C GLU A 655 5.47 -30.46 -1.54
N VAL A 656 6.49 -29.75 -2.01
CA VAL A 656 7.77 -30.34 -2.40
C VAL A 656 8.92 -29.50 -1.87
N GLU A 657 9.93 -30.18 -1.31
CA GLU A 657 11.16 -29.52 -0.90
C GLU A 657 12.07 -29.28 -2.11
N THR A 658 12.51 -28.04 -2.31
CA THR A 658 13.45 -27.68 -3.37
C THR A 658 14.35 -26.53 -2.96
N GLN A 659 15.59 -26.50 -3.47
CA GLN A 659 16.49 -25.35 -3.29
C GLN A 659 16.33 -24.30 -4.41
N PHE A 660 15.74 -24.67 -5.54
CA PHE A 660 15.53 -23.75 -6.66
C PHE A 660 14.21 -24.02 -7.38
N VAL A 661 13.71 -23.03 -8.10
CA VAL A 661 12.60 -23.15 -9.05
C VAL A 661 13.11 -22.68 -10.41
N GLY A 662 13.10 -23.58 -11.39
CA GLY A 662 13.41 -23.28 -12.79
C GLY A 662 12.13 -23.23 -13.62
N VAL A 663 11.96 -22.17 -14.40
CA VAL A 663 10.84 -21.99 -15.32
C VAL A 663 11.39 -21.90 -16.73
N LYS A 664 11.20 -22.98 -17.50
CA LYS A 664 11.63 -23.08 -18.89
C LYS A 664 10.49 -22.70 -19.81
N MET A 665 10.66 -21.65 -20.58
CA MET A 665 9.62 -21.06 -21.42
C MET A 665 9.97 -21.23 -22.89
N PHE A 666 9.01 -21.76 -23.66
CA PHE A 666 9.18 -22.01 -25.09
C PHE A 666 8.42 -20.94 -25.87
N ARG A 667 9.11 -20.23 -26.76
CA ARG A 667 8.53 -19.12 -27.51
C ARG A 667 7.63 -19.60 -28.66
N LYS A 668 6.62 -18.81 -28.99
CA LYS A 668 5.85 -18.96 -30.24
C LYS A 668 6.72 -18.48 -31.42
N PRO A 669 6.46 -18.92 -32.66
CA PRO A 669 7.17 -18.41 -33.84
C PRO A 669 7.06 -16.88 -33.95
N GLY A 670 8.17 -16.19 -34.22
CA GLY A 670 8.20 -14.74 -34.48
C GLY A 670 8.22 -13.83 -33.25
N VAL A 671 8.08 -14.38 -32.04
CA VAL A 671 8.11 -13.63 -30.77
C VAL A 671 9.07 -14.26 -29.76
N TRP A 672 9.25 -13.59 -28.64
CA TRP A 672 10.02 -14.01 -27.47
C TRP A 672 9.14 -14.03 -26.22
N VAL A 673 9.70 -14.39 -25.08
CA VAL A 673 8.97 -14.55 -23.80
C VAL A 673 9.56 -13.65 -22.73
N GLY A 674 8.74 -13.29 -21.76
CA GLY A 674 9.15 -12.51 -20.61
C GLY A 674 8.13 -12.55 -19.50
N LEU A 675 8.55 -12.08 -18.33
CA LEU A 675 7.70 -11.93 -17.15
C LEU A 675 8.13 -10.72 -16.34
N CYS A 676 7.15 -10.15 -15.63
CA CYS A 676 7.34 -9.06 -14.69
C CYS A 676 7.68 -9.57 -13.30
N GLU A 677 7.12 -10.70 -12.87
CA GLU A 677 7.38 -11.27 -11.55
C GLU A 677 7.19 -12.80 -11.54
N LEU A 678 8.02 -13.50 -10.77
CA LEU A 678 7.93 -14.92 -10.43
C LEU A 678 7.81 -15.03 -8.91
N GLU A 679 6.63 -15.41 -8.45
CA GLU A 679 6.34 -15.57 -7.02
C GLU A 679 6.36 -17.06 -6.67
N VAL A 680 6.89 -17.43 -5.49
CA VAL A 680 6.93 -18.82 -5.01
C VAL A 680 6.31 -18.87 -3.63
N TRP A 681 5.24 -19.67 -3.48
CA TRP A 681 4.40 -19.64 -2.30
C TRP A 681 4.62 -20.86 -1.40
N VAL A 682 4.80 -20.58 -0.11
CA VAL A 682 4.90 -21.58 0.96
C VAL A 682 3.75 -21.41 1.95
N GLN A 683 3.36 -22.50 2.59
CA GLN A 683 2.51 -22.40 3.77
C GLN A 683 3.31 -21.79 4.92
N PRO A 684 2.72 -20.91 5.76
CA PRO A 684 3.40 -20.42 6.95
C PRO A 684 3.83 -21.57 7.85
N ASP A 685 5.09 -21.54 8.27
CA ASP A 685 5.63 -22.50 9.23
C ASP A 685 5.23 -22.04 10.65
N PRO A 686 4.40 -22.80 11.37
CA PRO A 686 3.98 -22.42 12.71
C PRO A 686 5.06 -22.64 13.76
N THR A 687 6.23 -23.18 13.38
CA THR A 687 7.31 -23.44 14.33
C THR A 687 7.95 -22.14 14.82
N PRO A 688 8.41 -22.10 16.08
CA PRO A 688 9.06 -20.92 16.66
C PRO A 688 10.49 -20.67 16.11
N ARG A 689 10.91 -21.36 15.05
CA ARG A 689 12.28 -21.36 14.55
C ARG A 689 12.39 -20.54 13.27
N TYR A 690 13.22 -19.50 13.31
CA TYR A 690 13.50 -18.64 12.18
C TYR A 690 14.94 -18.84 11.72
N TYR A 691 15.13 -19.07 10.42
CA TYR A 691 16.47 -19.25 9.85
C TYR A 691 17.08 -17.90 9.49
N ALA A 692 18.31 -17.63 9.95
CA ALA A 692 18.97 -16.36 9.70
C ALA A 692 19.14 -16.07 8.20
N VAL A 693 19.29 -17.11 7.37
CA VAL A 693 19.45 -16.97 5.92
C VAL A 693 18.16 -16.59 5.19
N ASP A 694 17.00 -16.65 5.85
CA ASP A 694 15.71 -16.16 5.32
C ASP A 694 15.40 -14.73 5.80
N ALA A 695 16.24 -14.15 6.66
CA ALA A 695 16.04 -12.82 7.22
C ALA A 695 16.34 -11.71 6.19
N LEU A 696 15.83 -10.50 6.45
CA LEU A 696 16.23 -9.31 5.71
C LEU A 696 17.66 -8.91 6.13
N LEU A 697 18.58 -8.93 5.17
CA LEU A 697 20.00 -8.68 5.42
C LEU A 697 20.44 -7.32 4.87
N THR A 698 21.03 -6.49 5.73
CA THR A 698 21.71 -5.26 5.34
C THR A 698 23.17 -5.36 5.77
N GLY A 699 24.12 -5.16 4.84
CA GLY A 699 25.55 -5.25 5.16
C GLY A 699 25.99 -6.62 5.70
N ALA A 700 25.27 -7.68 5.37
CA ALA A 700 25.56 -9.07 5.72
C ALA A 700 25.25 -9.98 4.51
N SER A 701 25.78 -11.21 4.50
CA SER A 701 25.58 -12.11 3.36
C SER A 701 25.38 -13.55 3.80
N VAL A 702 24.60 -14.30 3.02
CA VAL A 702 24.55 -15.77 3.13
C VAL A 702 25.91 -16.35 2.71
N THR A 703 26.42 -17.30 3.49
CA THR A 703 27.63 -18.08 3.20
C THR A 703 27.42 -19.54 3.60
N THR A 704 28.41 -20.40 3.34
CA THR A 704 28.37 -21.82 3.71
C THR A 704 29.38 -22.09 4.82
N ASP A 705 28.94 -22.77 5.87
CA ASP A 705 29.79 -23.23 6.96
C ASP A 705 29.48 -24.71 7.24
N ARG A 706 30.43 -25.60 6.92
CA ARG A 706 30.20 -27.07 6.95
C ARG A 706 29.99 -27.62 8.34
N ASP A 707 30.30 -26.85 9.38
CA ASP A 707 30.08 -27.23 10.77
C ASP A 707 28.64 -26.91 11.23
N SER A 708 27.85 -26.19 10.41
CA SER A 708 26.43 -25.95 10.64
C SER A 708 25.57 -27.10 10.12
N ASP A 709 24.66 -27.59 10.97
CA ASP A 709 23.64 -28.59 10.63
C ASP A 709 22.22 -28.01 10.59
N ALA A 710 22.05 -26.70 10.84
CA ALA A 710 20.76 -26.04 10.86
C ALA A 710 20.02 -26.15 9.52
N THR A 711 20.74 -26.06 8.40
CA THR A 711 20.19 -26.21 7.04
C THR A 711 20.88 -27.36 6.31
N LYS A 712 20.15 -28.05 5.43
CA LYS A 712 20.67 -29.20 4.66
C LYS A 712 21.89 -28.87 3.80
N ASN A 713 22.03 -27.62 3.38
CA ASN A 713 23.12 -27.11 2.56
C ASN A 713 24.14 -26.28 3.38
N CYS A 714 24.09 -26.35 4.71
CA CYS A 714 25.03 -25.67 5.60
C CYS A 714 25.09 -24.14 5.41
N ALA A 715 23.99 -23.54 4.96
CA ALA A 715 23.86 -22.11 4.76
C ALA A 715 23.66 -21.38 6.09
N VAL A 716 24.44 -20.32 6.28
CA VAL A 716 24.44 -19.44 7.47
C VAL A 716 24.61 -17.98 7.06
N VAL A 717 24.29 -17.03 7.94
CA VAL A 717 24.60 -15.62 7.72
C VAL A 717 26.00 -15.31 8.23
N GLY A 718 26.80 -14.63 7.43
CA GLY A 718 28.15 -14.17 7.77
C GLY A 718 28.47 -12.81 7.17
N SER A 719 29.77 -12.51 7.07
CA SER A 719 30.30 -11.22 6.58
C SER A 719 29.79 -10.01 7.38
N LEU A 720 29.51 -10.22 8.67
CA LEU A 720 28.97 -9.19 9.56
C LEU A 720 30.02 -8.13 9.88
N GLY A 721 29.56 -6.90 10.08
CA GLY A 721 30.32 -5.73 10.50
C GLY A 721 29.48 -4.80 11.36
N ARG A 722 30.04 -3.62 11.67
CA ARG A 722 29.41 -2.68 12.61
C ARG A 722 28.05 -2.15 12.15
N GLY A 723 27.83 -2.02 10.84
CA GLY A 723 26.58 -1.55 10.26
C GLY A 723 25.64 -2.66 9.76
N SER A 724 25.95 -3.92 10.07
CA SER A 724 25.12 -5.05 9.62
C SER A 724 23.80 -5.10 10.37
N VAL A 725 22.75 -5.52 9.68
CA VAL A 725 21.44 -5.81 10.24
C VAL A 725 20.98 -7.17 9.74
N VAL A 726 20.54 -8.03 10.67
CA VAL A 726 19.85 -9.29 10.37
C VAL A 726 18.46 -9.18 11.01
N ALA A 727 17.45 -8.88 10.19
CA ALA A 727 16.09 -8.60 10.66
C ALA A 727 15.14 -9.76 10.37
N PHE A 728 14.67 -10.40 11.43
CA PHE A 728 13.66 -11.45 11.40
C PHE A 728 12.28 -10.81 11.44
N SER A 729 11.51 -10.94 10.36
CA SER A 729 10.19 -10.34 10.18
C SER A 729 9.06 -11.37 10.28
N GLY A 730 7.85 -10.89 10.59
CA GLY A 730 6.64 -11.73 10.63
C GLY A 730 6.54 -12.66 11.83
N ILE A 731 7.18 -12.31 12.96
CA ILE A 731 7.12 -13.12 14.18
C ILE A 731 5.77 -12.90 14.86
N GLU A 732 4.87 -13.85 14.70
CA GLU A 732 3.54 -13.81 15.31
C GLU A 732 3.59 -14.02 16.83
N SER A 733 2.82 -13.23 17.57
CA SER A 733 2.74 -13.30 19.03
C SER A 733 1.36 -12.88 19.54
N LEU A 734 0.95 -13.45 20.67
CA LEU A 734 -0.24 -13.00 21.42
C LEU A 734 0.05 -11.80 22.33
N GLY A 735 1.30 -11.31 22.34
CA GLY A 735 1.79 -10.29 23.25
C GLY A 735 2.38 -10.86 24.53
N GLY A 736 3.38 -10.17 25.10
CA GLY A 736 4.02 -10.51 26.37
C GLY A 736 5.47 -10.95 26.23
N ASN A 737 6.00 -11.55 27.30
CA ASN A 737 7.40 -11.95 27.36
C ASN A 737 7.68 -13.19 26.51
N ALA A 738 8.82 -13.17 25.82
CA ALA A 738 9.35 -14.30 25.06
C ALA A 738 10.84 -14.46 25.37
N THR A 739 11.33 -15.70 25.36
CA THR A 739 12.76 -15.99 25.30
C THR A 739 13.15 -16.18 23.84
N ILE A 740 14.06 -15.33 23.36
CA ILE A 740 14.75 -15.54 22.09
C ILE A 740 16.04 -16.32 22.36
N THR A 741 16.33 -17.30 21.51
CA THR A 741 17.57 -18.08 21.55
C THR A 741 18.25 -18.01 20.20
N LEU A 742 19.38 -17.33 20.13
CA LEU A 742 20.19 -17.19 18.92
C LEU A 742 21.24 -18.29 18.86
N SER A 743 21.23 -19.10 17.79
CA SER A 743 22.34 -20.01 17.47
C SER A 743 23.40 -19.29 16.64
N TYR A 744 24.64 -19.32 17.11
CA TYR A 744 25.74 -18.58 16.52
C TYR A 744 27.08 -19.31 16.66
N LEU A 745 28.01 -18.97 15.77
CA LEU A 745 29.43 -19.23 15.91
C LEU A 745 30.16 -17.90 16.04
N ASN A 746 31.18 -17.84 16.89
CA ASN A 746 32.12 -16.72 16.94
C ASN A 746 33.55 -17.24 17.11
N ALA A 747 34.36 -17.15 16.06
CA ALA A 747 35.77 -17.56 16.07
C ALA A 747 36.71 -16.50 16.69
N GLY A 748 36.19 -15.30 16.98
CA GLY A 748 36.95 -14.18 17.51
C GLY A 748 36.79 -13.99 19.03
N ARG A 749 37.05 -12.77 19.48
CA ARG A 749 36.76 -12.33 20.85
C ARG A 749 35.26 -12.08 21.02
N THR A 750 34.82 -12.00 22.28
CA THR A 750 33.43 -11.64 22.59
C THR A 750 33.02 -10.36 21.88
N ALA A 751 31.87 -10.40 21.22
CA ALA A 751 31.26 -9.25 20.54
C ALA A 751 29.87 -8.99 21.10
N ALA A 752 29.53 -7.72 21.28
CA ALA A 752 28.17 -7.30 21.63
C ALA A 752 27.38 -7.04 20.34
N VAL A 753 26.17 -7.56 20.29
CA VAL A 753 25.21 -7.36 19.18
C VAL A 753 23.94 -6.83 19.80
N GLU A 754 23.47 -5.69 19.31
CA GLU A 754 22.24 -5.09 19.81
C GLU A 754 21.04 -5.87 19.29
N VAL A 755 20.06 -6.10 20.17
CA VAL A 755 18.78 -6.67 19.82
C VAL A 755 17.74 -5.57 19.87
N THR A 756 17.04 -5.36 18.77
CA THR A 756 15.84 -4.52 18.75
C THR A 756 14.60 -5.37 18.51
N VAL A 757 13.49 -4.99 19.12
CA VAL A 757 12.15 -5.53 18.84
C VAL A 757 11.28 -4.37 18.38
N ASN A 758 10.71 -4.47 17.18
CA ASN A 758 9.88 -3.40 16.57
C ASN A 758 10.59 -2.03 16.62
N GLN A 759 11.87 -2.01 16.22
CA GLN A 759 12.78 -0.86 16.29
C GLN A 759 13.14 -0.34 17.70
N VAL A 760 12.69 -1.00 18.78
CA VAL A 760 13.00 -0.62 20.16
C VAL A 760 14.14 -1.48 20.71
N SER A 761 15.23 -0.84 21.16
CA SER A 761 16.35 -1.54 21.78
C SER A 761 15.93 -2.34 23.02
N LYS A 762 16.35 -3.61 23.09
CA LYS A 762 16.16 -4.51 24.23
C LYS A 762 17.51 -4.84 24.92
N GLY A 763 18.58 -4.18 24.52
CA GLY A 763 19.93 -4.40 25.03
C GLY A 763 20.79 -5.24 24.08
N ASN A 764 21.84 -5.86 24.62
CA ASN A 764 22.85 -6.55 23.82
C ASN A 764 22.96 -8.03 24.17
N LEU A 765 23.09 -8.87 23.14
CA LEU A 765 23.60 -10.23 23.25
C LEU A 765 25.13 -10.20 23.25
N ASN A 766 25.75 -10.79 24.27
CA ASN A 766 27.20 -10.93 24.36
C ASN A 766 27.64 -12.28 23.77
N LEU A 767 28.05 -12.26 22.50
CA LEU A 767 28.43 -13.44 21.73
C LEU A 767 29.88 -13.81 22.06
N LYS A 768 30.08 -14.74 22.99
CA LYS A 768 31.41 -15.18 23.44
C LYS A 768 32.16 -15.91 22.33
N GLY A 769 33.49 -15.90 22.40
CA GLY A 769 34.31 -16.77 21.55
C GLY A 769 33.96 -18.24 21.79
N THR A 770 33.65 -18.95 20.72
CA THR A 770 33.13 -20.34 20.73
C THR A 770 34.18 -21.38 20.34
N GLY A 771 35.38 -20.94 19.95
CA GLY A 771 36.43 -21.82 19.44
C GLY A 771 36.08 -22.49 18.10
N GLY A 772 35.17 -21.89 17.32
CA GLY A 772 34.75 -22.40 16.02
C GLY A 772 33.60 -23.40 16.05
N ASN A 773 32.88 -23.53 17.18
CA ASN A 773 31.68 -24.38 17.27
C ASN A 773 30.42 -23.52 17.37
N TYR A 774 29.29 -24.04 16.91
CA TYR A 774 28.00 -23.39 17.14
C TYR A 774 27.55 -23.53 18.60
N ASN A 775 27.04 -22.44 19.16
CA ASN A 775 26.50 -22.36 20.51
C ASN A 775 25.28 -21.46 20.52
N SER A 776 24.51 -21.48 21.60
CA SER A 776 23.32 -20.65 21.75
C SER A 776 23.50 -19.58 22.82
N VAL A 777 22.89 -18.42 22.62
CA VAL A 777 22.69 -17.42 23.67
C VAL A 777 21.22 -17.02 23.72
N ALA A 778 20.69 -16.83 24.92
CA ALA A 778 19.30 -16.47 25.12
C ALA A 778 19.13 -15.09 25.76
N MET A 779 18.02 -14.44 25.45
CA MET A 779 17.58 -13.17 26.05
C MET A 779 16.06 -13.19 26.19
N THR A 780 15.55 -12.63 27.29
CA THR A 780 14.12 -12.35 27.41
C THR A 780 13.81 -11.00 26.78
N VAL A 781 12.83 -10.98 25.90
CA VAL A 781 12.30 -9.78 25.25
C VAL A 781 10.78 -9.73 25.45
N GLU A 782 10.18 -8.57 25.23
CA GLU A 782 8.74 -8.40 25.19
C GLU A 782 8.31 -8.19 23.73
N LEU A 783 7.35 -8.99 23.27
CA LEU A 783 6.73 -8.90 21.95
C LEU A 783 5.33 -8.29 22.08
N ALA A 784 4.92 -7.51 21.08
CA ALA A 784 3.56 -7.01 20.99
C ALA A 784 2.61 -8.07 20.38
N GLY A 785 1.31 -7.87 20.50
CA GLY A 785 0.32 -8.70 19.79
C GLY A 785 0.43 -8.56 18.27
N GLY A 786 0.22 -9.65 17.54
CA GLY A 786 0.35 -9.72 16.08
C GLY A 786 1.80 -9.92 15.61
N ARG A 787 2.13 -9.42 14.42
CA ARG A 787 3.45 -9.57 13.79
C ARG A 787 4.50 -8.63 14.38
N ASN A 788 5.67 -9.18 14.67
CA ASN A 788 6.81 -8.46 15.24
C ASN A 788 8.06 -8.59 14.36
N PHE A 789 8.98 -7.65 14.57
CA PHE A 789 10.34 -7.67 14.03
C PHE A 789 11.34 -7.86 15.17
N ILE A 790 12.29 -8.76 14.98
CA ILE A 790 13.46 -8.88 15.86
C ILE A 790 14.70 -8.68 15.00
N SER A 791 15.50 -7.68 15.31
CA SER A 791 16.70 -7.36 14.52
C SER A 791 17.96 -7.45 15.35
N LEU A 792 18.99 -8.04 14.76
CA LEU A 792 20.35 -8.09 15.30
C LEU A 792 21.19 -7.03 14.60
N LEU A 793 21.69 -6.06 15.36
CA LEU A 793 22.44 -4.91 14.85
C LEU A 793 23.92 -5.03 15.23
N GLY A 794 24.79 -4.91 14.23
CA GLY A 794 26.23 -5.01 14.36
C GLY A 794 26.76 -6.44 14.22
N GLY A 795 28.01 -6.64 14.65
CA GLY A 795 28.72 -7.91 14.54
C GLY A 795 30.16 -7.74 14.07
N THR A 796 30.81 -8.87 13.76
CA THR A 796 32.18 -8.92 13.24
C THR A 796 32.31 -10.02 12.21
N GLY A 797 33.34 -9.95 11.35
CA GLY A 797 33.57 -10.96 10.31
C GLY A 797 33.80 -12.38 10.83
N ASN A 798 34.05 -12.55 12.13
CA ASN A 798 34.23 -13.84 12.80
C ASN A 798 32.92 -14.50 13.26
N ILE A 799 31.79 -13.82 13.11
CA ILE A 799 30.49 -14.28 13.59
C ILE A 799 29.71 -14.93 12.45
N ARG A 800 28.99 -16.01 12.77
CA ARG A 800 27.97 -16.62 11.90
C ARG A 800 26.67 -16.83 12.69
N TYR A 801 25.52 -16.68 12.04
CA TYR A 801 24.20 -16.97 12.62
C TYR A 801 23.51 -18.10 11.86
N GLU A 802 22.89 -19.02 12.59
CA GLU A 802 22.09 -20.12 12.02
C GLU A 802 20.60 -19.84 12.14
N THR A 803 20.12 -19.71 13.38
CA THR A 803 18.69 -19.62 13.70
C THR A 803 18.42 -18.69 14.87
N LEU A 804 17.19 -18.20 14.93
CA LEU A 804 16.60 -17.54 16.08
C LEU A 804 15.34 -18.34 16.48
N ASP A 805 15.36 -18.96 17.65
CA ASP A 805 14.19 -19.62 18.22
C ASP A 805 13.45 -18.65 19.16
N VAL A 806 12.13 -18.50 19.00
CA VAL A 806 11.30 -17.57 19.77
C VAL A 806 10.25 -18.33 20.58
N LYS A 807 10.41 -18.38 21.91
CA LYS A 807 9.50 -19.11 22.80
C LYS A 807 8.75 -18.16 23.73
N MET A 808 7.42 -18.11 23.63
CA MET A 808 6.57 -17.36 24.57
C MET A 808 6.68 -17.93 25.99
N LEU A 809 6.64 -17.05 27.00
CA LEU A 809 6.80 -17.38 28.42
C LEU A 809 5.47 -17.48 29.19
#